data_AF-A0A183ADL2-F1
#
_entry.id   AF-A0A183ADL2-F1
#
_cell.length_a   1.000
_cell.length_b   1.000
_cell.length_c   1.000
_cell.angle_alpha   90.00
_cell.angle_beta   90.00
_cell.angle_gamma   90.00
#
_symmetry.space_group_name_H-M   'P 1'
#
loop_
_entity.id
_entity.type
_entity.pdbx_description
1 polymer ?
#
loop_
_entity_poly.entity_id
_entity_poly.type
_entity_poly.pdbx_seq_one_letter_code
_entity_poly.pdbx_strand_id
1 'polypeptide(L)'
;MLSLPKIMDDPRVEWIKHVLYKAFNLVDDDIFTDFLERDEYGNELALAKFLNDSPEEGYQTVLFYKTCFEDEVEEKTVNLRFLTLLDRHFKTLTFGTSFAVIGDTLEPLMQALHMIWVLSRYYNQDENMVALLEPIATVIGTKVAEVVDIRTVFDQSPSEIIERMVEAMNLCDRWKSAYFTKRAEIEVKGRDARWEFDKKRLFARTDYIRSICADVQEVAGVLQAFNNIFGPELKSVTREPKRIDDVMQRVQELLHPFKQLDFEPHLVENKRSWTELMEQFREHVAGIEAEARNFINEAFQTLRSAESALDVWLKFRNIQTRDSIHELLNEKFGDILKQYEKEVWVISNLFDDGARIVPTVAKPPRARYSAPVSGAIKWERHLLSCIKRPMIRLVQLPETTQCEKGKSVRNLYIEVGKRMKAYEDQLYANWKSYTTNLVEQSLNQFILKPHTVVEVEPKPVSGTPVTSRSSVDQSVVSHKSVIAPRIDPEILECDFSVNFPHELTIAAHESKELEVLGYKLPENVANVVLKIDTYLEQVEHLTRITRTYHQLVSSITSVEALVLETHLRQVRQTLQPGWEILNWKSLSVADYISEADESLNQFHSVYAALEKTKNDIEGRLKEIAEADLFPEPPPRAPQYQPVTGALYTCKEYFALTSAERQKQFEDLAMKHTSISPLLIKLEGVVMKSSTGEHPDMVAYYAYWEQRIFDLLYQMIVRNLQLYLARVQHPGKPLFAVDLMLAGTDVVGNPQPAELYRLVIQELRDAVEITRLIVRWCRGSCKIAPGIKVDSTDELYRFTFYEEIAKSAEVADLVQQIARTYATHVDKMKRYQDSWRKHKNKFFPNKEAQVERWISKGRTAIEIHEKILEMEGKLADLCAIPTERLVGCIQLRLRELIHNVKEHSYKWTKAYAKQMHLVGHESLLSLQEEFKHRFEDLEDDPNSLDELKIMLKLIRDLHFSSLDVEFKIRDIQERYRLLRLHQYAVPDDEQQLASEIESTWNQLLEAARIKENSLGGVKRKFTKLTQDEIQNFAVLVERLAKRFYEEGPGTKTQDLDAGAAELGACQAEIEEVEKQRQELASAEKLFDLPITPYPQLLQIETELHGLAQLFAVYNAQKQAREEWAQTLWRELNIQNLQEGIEQYLKSLRQLPKAVRMHPIGRAIYEHMKTFKDSLPLFVDLRHEALRERHWSELMRKTGQSFDINPDTFTLASVFAMDLYQYQSQISEILAVAIKEMSIEKVCICSSCDCS
;
A
#
# COMPACT_ATOMS: atom_id res chain seq x y z
N MET A 1 -17.98 -31.08 63.71
CA MET A 1 -16.51 -31.14 63.83
C MET A 1 -16.14 -32.35 64.67
N LEU A 2 -15.77 -33.45 64.02
CA LEU A 2 -15.00 -34.56 64.57
C LEU A 2 -13.99 -34.89 63.46
N SER A 3 -12.71 -34.68 63.74
CA SER A 3 -11.58 -34.86 62.84
C SER A 3 -11.37 -36.35 62.52
N LEU A 4 -11.47 -36.72 61.24
CA LEU A 4 -10.97 -38.00 60.75
C LEU A 4 -9.43 -38.01 60.83
N PRO A 5 -8.79 -39.13 61.22
CA PRO A 5 -7.33 -39.25 61.20
C PRO A 5 -6.83 -39.38 59.76
N LYS A 6 -5.70 -38.74 59.42
CA LYS A 6 -5.03 -38.87 58.12
C LYS A 6 -4.62 -40.33 57.88
N ILE A 7 -5.02 -40.92 56.77
CA ILE A 7 -4.71 -42.30 56.31
C ILE A 7 -3.23 -42.48 55.96
N MET A 8 -2.46 -41.40 55.88
CA MET A 8 -1.03 -41.42 55.60
C MET A 8 -0.18 -42.17 56.64
N ASP A 9 -0.70 -42.47 57.84
CA ASP A 9 0.03 -43.17 58.90
C ASP A 9 -0.26 -44.69 58.98
N ASP A 10 -0.98 -45.30 58.02
CA ASP A 10 -1.18 -46.77 57.97
C ASP A 10 0.04 -47.46 57.30
N PRO A 11 0.77 -48.36 58.02
CA PRO A 11 1.98 -49.00 57.50
C PRO A 11 1.74 -49.88 56.26
N ARG A 12 0.50 -50.28 56.00
CA ARG A 12 0.13 -51.03 54.77
C ARG A 12 0.03 -50.11 53.56
N VAL A 13 -0.35 -48.84 53.76
CA VAL A 13 -0.34 -47.79 52.73
C VAL A 13 1.10 -47.41 52.36
N GLU A 14 1.97 -47.34 53.37
CA GLU A 14 3.43 -47.18 53.21
C GLU A 14 4.06 -48.32 52.38
N TRP A 15 3.69 -49.59 52.64
CA TRP A 15 4.15 -50.71 51.82
C TRP A 15 3.68 -50.62 50.36
N ILE A 16 2.41 -50.23 50.13
CA ILE A 16 1.88 -50.03 48.77
C ILE A 16 2.61 -48.87 48.06
N LYS A 17 2.86 -47.76 48.76
CA LYS A 17 3.70 -46.64 48.26
C LYS A 17 5.08 -47.17 47.82
N HIS A 18 5.71 -47.99 48.66
CA HIS A 18 7.05 -48.53 48.40
C HIS A 18 7.09 -49.51 47.20
N VAL A 19 6.05 -50.31 47.00
CA VAL A 19 5.92 -51.20 45.84
C VAL A 19 5.68 -50.42 44.55
N LEU A 20 4.82 -49.38 44.57
CA LEU A 20 4.52 -48.54 43.42
C LEU A 20 5.71 -47.68 42.98
N TYR A 21 6.43 -47.07 43.91
CA TYR A 21 7.62 -46.27 43.61
C TYR A 21 8.75 -47.12 43.02
N LYS A 22 8.87 -48.37 43.48
CA LYS A 22 9.84 -49.33 42.92
C LYS A 22 9.42 -49.87 41.55
N ALA A 23 8.13 -50.01 41.29
CA ALA A 23 7.63 -50.50 40.00
C ALA A 23 7.71 -49.44 38.88
N PHE A 24 7.46 -48.15 39.20
CA PHE A 24 7.46 -47.04 38.22
C PHE A 24 8.72 -46.15 38.27
N ASN A 25 9.68 -46.50 39.14
CA ASN A 25 10.99 -45.85 39.27
C ASN A 25 10.90 -44.33 39.50
N LEU A 26 9.93 -43.90 40.31
CA LEU A 26 9.72 -42.52 40.70
C LEU A 26 10.66 -42.16 41.85
N VAL A 27 11.34 -41.01 41.74
CA VAL A 27 12.40 -40.59 42.69
C VAL A 27 11.93 -39.48 43.63
N ASP A 28 10.85 -38.79 43.30
CA ASP A 28 10.34 -37.66 44.08
C ASP A 28 9.25 -38.13 45.05
N ASP A 29 9.47 -37.88 46.35
CA ASP A 29 8.73 -38.54 47.41
C ASP A 29 7.30 -37.98 47.57
N ASP A 30 7.09 -36.77 47.05
CA ASP A 30 5.87 -35.99 47.24
C ASP A 30 4.78 -36.30 46.21
N ILE A 31 5.06 -37.07 45.14
CA ILE A 31 4.09 -37.34 44.06
C ILE A 31 2.88 -38.16 44.55
N PHE A 32 3.11 -39.20 45.35
CA PHE A 32 2.03 -40.02 45.92
C PHE A 32 1.20 -39.22 46.91
N THR A 33 1.85 -38.31 47.64
CA THR A 33 1.23 -37.41 48.59
C THR A 33 0.35 -36.38 47.86
N ASP A 34 0.87 -35.74 46.81
CA ASP A 34 0.15 -34.81 45.93
C ASP A 34 -1.08 -35.46 45.28
N PHE A 35 -0.98 -36.72 44.86
CA PHE A 35 -2.10 -37.47 44.28
C PHE A 35 -3.24 -37.68 45.28
N LEU A 36 -2.91 -37.96 46.55
CA LEU A 36 -3.91 -38.15 47.60
C LEU A 36 -4.58 -36.82 47.98
N GLU A 37 -3.86 -35.70 47.92
CA GLU A 37 -4.37 -34.37 48.32
C GLU A 37 -5.08 -33.59 47.20
N ARG A 38 -4.88 -33.95 45.92
CA ARG A 38 -5.34 -33.19 44.74
C ARG A 38 -6.85 -32.96 44.63
N ASP A 39 -7.64 -33.82 45.24
CA ASP A 39 -9.09 -33.94 44.98
C ASP A 39 -9.89 -33.90 46.29
N GLU A 40 -9.62 -32.88 47.13
CA GLU A 40 -10.28 -32.60 48.41
C GLU A 40 -10.67 -33.87 49.20
N TYR A 41 -9.70 -34.76 49.45
CA TYR A 41 -9.82 -36.02 50.23
C TYR A 41 -10.57 -37.21 49.57
N GLY A 42 -10.92 -37.15 48.28
CA GLY A 42 -11.63 -38.23 47.58
C GLY A 42 -10.81 -39.53 47.38
N ASN A 43 -9.53 -39.41 47.06
CA ASN A 43 -8.66 -40.57 46.77
C ASN A 43 -8.24 -41.34 48.03
N GLU A 44 -8.05 -40.63 49.13
CA GLU A 44 -7.67 -41.19 50.42
C GLU A 44 -8.74 -42.15 50.97
N LEU A 45 -10.02 -41.79 50.80
CA LEU A 45 -11.16 -42.57 51.28
C LEU A 45 -11.35 -43.92 50.56
N ALA A 46 -10.96 -44.00 49.28
CA ALA A 46 -11.07 -45.22 48.49
C ALA A 46 -10.05 -46.29 48.93
N LEU A 47 -8.83 -45.89 49.31
CA LEU A 47 -7.76 -46.80 49.68
C LEU A 47 -7.96 -47.43 51.06
N ALA A 48 -8.46 -46.67 52.03
CA ALA A 48 -8.76 -47.19 53.36
C ALA A 48 -9.88 -48.24 53.37
N LYS A 49 -10.77 -48.21 52.38
CA LYS A 49 -11.84 -49.20 52.24
C LYS A 49 -11.31 -50.57 51.81
N PHE A 50 -10.23 -50.61 51.02
CA PHE A 50 -9.61 -51.85 50.57
C PHE A 50 -8.83 -52.56 51.69
N LEU A 51 -8.14 -51.80 52.54
CA LEU A 51 -7.26 -52.36 53.57
C LEU A 51 -8.00 -52.91 54.80
N ASN A 52 -9.22 -52.45 55.08
CA ASN A 52 -9.93 -52.81 56.30
C ASN A 52 -10.88 -54.01 56.16
N ASP A 53 -11.09 -54.54 54.95
CA ASP A 53 -12.09 -55.59 54.68
C ASP A 53 -11.50 -57.01 54.41
N SER A 54 -10.36 -57.42 54.99
CA SER A 54 -9.75 -58.79 54.81
C SER A 54 -9.42 -59.54 56.14
N PRO A 55 -9.79 -60.84 56.35
CA PRO A 55 -9.73 -61.51 57.67
C PRO A 55 -8.51 -62.44 57.96
N GLU A 56 -8.34 -62.78 59.26
CA GLU A 56 -7.24 -63.50 59.95
C GLU A 56 -7.22 -65.06 59.76
N GLU A 57 -6.32 -65.66 58.97
CA GLU A 57 -6.02 -67.12 58.98
C GLU A 57 -4.52 -67.50 58.79
N GLY A 58 -3.59 -66.55 58.81
CA GLY A 58 -2.22 -66.78 58.29
C GLY A 58 -1.18 -67.51 59.17
N TYR A 59 -1.41 -67.73 60.47
CA TYR A 59 -0.28 -68.06 61.38
C TYR A 59 -0.10 -69.53 61.81
N GLN A 60 -1.06 -70.44 61.59
CA GLN A 60 -0.95 -71.83 62.10
C GLN A 60 -0.28 -72.84 61.14
N THR A 61 -0.08 -72.49 59.88
CA THR A 61 0.39 -73.42 58.82
C THR A 61 1.90 -73.74 58.87
N VAL A 62 2.71 -72.91 59.55
CA VAL A 62 4.18 -72.96 59.43
C VAL A 62 4.82 -74.12 60.21
N LEU A 63 4.20 -74.61 61.29
CA LEU A 63 4.84 -75.58 62.21
C LEU A 63 4.71 -77.06 61.81
N PHE A 64 3.72 -77.45 60.99
CA PHE A 64 3.56 -78.84 60.50
C PHE A 64 4.63 -79.25 59.46
N TYR A 65 5.23 -78.27 58.79
CA TYR A 65 6.04 -78.51 57.58
C TYR A 65 7.42 -79.13 57.84
N LYS A 66 7.99 -78.97 59.05
CA LYS A 66 9.40 -79.30 59.29
C LYS A 66 9.68 -80.81 59.40
N THR A 67 8.74 -81.60 59.93
CA THR A 67 9.00 -82.98 60.33
C THR A 67 8.87 -83.99 59.19
N CYS A 68 8.03 -83.74 58.20
CA CYS A 68 7.93 -84.60 57.00
C CYS A 68 9.16 -84.48 56.07
N PHE A 69 9.99 -83.45 56.24
CA PHE A 69 11.04 -83.16 55.27
C PHE A 69 12.23 -84.13 55.34
N GLU A 70 12.54 -84.73 56.49
CA GLU A 70 13.77 -85.52 56.66
C GLU A 70 13.69 -86.94 56.04
N ASP A 71 12.57 -87.65 56.19
CA ASP A 71 12.39 -89.00 55.59
C ASP A 71 12.32 -88.95 54.06
N GLU A 72 11.84 -87.84 53.49
CA GLU A 72 11.83 -87.65 52.04
C GLU A 72 13.25 -87.53 51.43
N VAL A 73 14.28 -87.13 52.19
CA VAL A 73 15.62 -86.84 51.64
C VAL A 73 16.38 -88.13 51.28
N GLU A 74 16.23 -89.20 52.05
CA GLU A 74 16.96 -90.46 51.81
C GLU A 74 16.41 -91.22 50.60
N GLU A 75 15.09 -91.32 50.47
CA GLU A 75 14.41 -91.89 49.30
C GLU A 75 14.81 -91.16 48.00
N LYS A 76 14.83 -89.82 48.03
CA LYS A 76 15.20 -88.98 46.88
C LYS A 76 16.62 -89.28 46.37
N THR A 77 17.55 -89.59 47.26
CA THR A 77 18.97 -89.75 46.89
C THR A 77 19.25 -91.05 46.11
N VAL A 78 18.59 -92.16 46.46
CA VAL A 78 18.77 -93.46 45.78
C VAL A 78 18.04 -93.48 44.44
N ASN A 79 16.81 -92.94 44.40
CA ASN A 79 16.02 -92.83 43.18
C ASN A 79 16.72 -91.95 42.12
N LEU A 80 17.41 -90.89 42.54
CA LEU A 80 18.17 -90.03 41.64
C LEU A 80 19.28 -90.79 40.89
N ARG A 81 19.95 -91.78 41.51
CA ARG A 81 21.03 -92.53 40.86
C ARG A 81 20.55 -93.49 39.77
N PHE A 82 19.38 -94.11 39.93
CA PHE A 82 18.83 -95.00 38.89
C PHE A 82 18.25 -94.20 37.72
N LEU A 83 17.58 -93.08 37.99
CA LEU A 83 16.98 -92.25 36.94
C LEU A 83 18.01 -91.52 36.08
N THR A 84 19.18 -91.14 36.61
CA THR A 84 20.24 -90.52 35.80
C THR A 84 20.79 -91.44 34.71
N LEU A 85 20.68 -92.77 34.85
CA LEU A 85 21.04 -93.72 33.79
C LEU A 85 20.14 -93.63 32.56
N LEU A 86 18.91 -93.12 32.71
CA LEU A 86 17.94 -92.95 31.63
C LEU A 86 18.04 -91.59 30.93
N ASP A 87 18.75 -90.63 31.52
CA ASP A 87 18.76 -89.22 31.08
C ASP A 87 19.16 -89.06 29.60
N ARG A 88 20.15 -89.82 29.12
CA ARG A 88 20.55 -89.79 27.70
C ARG A 88 19.44 -90.27 26.77
N HIS A 89 18.71 -91.31 27.16
CA HIS A 89 17.61 -91.85 26.37
C HIS A 89 16.42 -90.87 26.38
N PHE A 90 16.07 -90.30 27.53
CA PHE A 90 15.02 -89.28 27.62
C PHE A 90 15.35 -88.02 26.83
N LYS A 91 16.61 -87.54 26.87
CA LYS A 91 17.05 -86.42 26.01
C LYS A 91 16.87 -86.73 24.52
N THR A 92 17.13 -87.97 24.10
CA THR A 92 16.96 -88.35 22.70
C THR A 92 15.48 -88.48 22.30
N LEU A 93 14.62 -88.95 23.22
CA LEU A 93 13.17 -88.99 22.99
C LEU A 93 12.55 -87.60 22.89
N THR A 94 13.00 -86.65 23.72
CA THR A 94 12.45 -85.28 23.75
C THR A 94 13.01 -84.42 22.62
N PHE A 95 14.33 -84.47 22.39
CA PHE A 95 15.04 -83.56 21.46
C PHE A 95 15.48 -84.22 20.14
N GLY A 96 15.13 -85.48 19.89
CA GLY A 96 15.42 -86.16 18.62
C GLY A 96 14.79 -85.44 17.43
N THR A 97 15.54 -85.34 16.32
CA THR A 97 15.16 -84.57 15.13
C THR A 97 14.31 -85.33 14.11
N SER A 98 14.32 -86.67 14.13
CA SER A 98 13.53 -87.50 13.21
C SER A 98 12.90 -88.71 13.91
N PHE A 99 11.78 -89.19 13.36
CA PHE A 99 11.05 -90.35 13.91
C PHE A 99 11.90 -91.64 13.89
N ALA A 100 12.77 -91.80 12.89
CA ALA A 100 13.68 -92.94 12.81
C ALA A 100 14.68 -92.98 14.00
N VAL A 101 15.33 -91.85 14.31
CA VAL A 101 16.31 -91.77 15.42
C VAL A 101 15.63 -92.03 16.75
N ILE A 102 14.42 -91.51 16.97
CA ILE A 102 13.63 -91.77 18.18
C ILE A 102 13.28 -93.26 18.25
N GLY A 103 12.79 -93.84 17.16
CA GLY A 103 12.45 -95.27 17.07
C GLY A 103 13.60 -96.19 17.42
N ASP A 104 14.81 -95.90 16.96
CA ASP A 104 16.01 -96.72 17.21
C ASP A 104 16.48 -96.67 18.68
N THR A 105 16.04 -95.67 19.47
CA THR A 105 16.34 -95.59 20.92
C THR A 105 15.38 -96.36 21.82
N LEU A 106 14.23 -96.80 21.31
CA LEU A 106 13.18 -97.42 22.12
C LEU A 106 13.58 -98.80 22.67
N GLU A 107 14.26 -99.61 21.88
CA GLU A 107 14.74 -100.92 22.32
C GLU A 107 15.85 -100.82 23.40
N PRO A 108 16.91 -100.00 23.24
CA PRO A 108 17.88 -99.75 24.31
C PRO A 108 17.26 -99.17 25.58
N LEU A 109 16.30 -98.25 25.45
CA LEU A 109 15.60 -97.66 26.59
C LEU A 109 14.80 -98.72 27.35
N MET A 110 14.06 -99.58 26.66
CA MET A 110 13.33 -100.70 27.26
C MET A 110 14.26 -101.65 28.03
N GLN A 111 15.46 -101.90 27.51
CA GLN A 111 16.47 -102.68 28.22
C GLN A 111 16.96 -101.99 29.50
N ALA A 112 17.19 -100.67 29.47
CA ALA A 112 17.62 -99.92 30.65
C ALA A 112 16.53 -99.86 31.75
N LEU A 113 15.29 -99.66 31.34
CA LEU A 113 14.11 -99.70 32.21
C LEU A 113 13.94 -101.07 32.87
N HIS A 114 14.16 -102.16 32.12
CA HIS A 114 14.17 -103.50 32.70
C HIS A 114 15.26 -103.69 33.76
N MET A 115 16.47 -103.16 33.55
CA MET A 115 17.53 -103.22 34.57
C MET A 115 17.14 -102.48 35.87
N ILE A 116 16.48 -101.32 35.75
CA ILE A 116 16.03 -100.54 36.91
C ILE A 116 14.96 -101.29 37.70
N TRP A 117 14.02 -101.93 37.01
CA TRP A 117 12.98 -102.77 37.63
C TRP A 117 13.55 -103.93 38.45
N VAL A 118 14.64 -104.54 37.98
CA VAL A 118 15.29 -105.66 38.68
C VAL A 118 16.13 -105.17 39.87
N LEU A 119 16.82 -104.04 39.75
CA LEU A 119 17.84 -103.61 40.72
C LEU A 119 17.37 -102.58 41.76
N SER A 120 16.35 -101.78 41.47
CA SER A 120 15.86 -100.73 42.36
C SER A 120 14.90 -101.29 43.42
N ARG A 121 15.02 -100.83 44.67
CA ARG A 121 14.12 -101.23 45.77
C ARG A 121 12.76 -100.52 45.73
N TYR A 122 12.67 -99.37 45.06
CA TYR A 122 11.47 -98.54 45.02
C TYR A 122 10.80 -98.59 43.64
N TYR A 123 11.57 -98.69 42.57
CA TYR A 123 11.05 -98.79 41.19
C TYR A 123 10.73 -100.22 40.76
N ASN A 124 10.84 -101.22 41.65
CA ASN A 124 10.38 -102.60 41.41
C ASN A 124 8.90 -102.82 41.79
N GLN A 125 8.14 -101.74 42.03
CA GLN A 125 6.70 -101.75 42.27
C GLN A 125 5.97 -101.28 41.01
N ASP A 126 4.91 -101.99 40.62
CA ASP A 126 4.19 -101.76 39.36
C ASP A 126 3.76 -100.28 39.22
N GLU A 127 3.32 -99.65 40.30
CA GLU A 127 2.88 -98.25 40.33
C GLU A 127 3.99 -97.28 39.89
N ASN A 128 5.21 -97.47 40.38
CA ASN A 128 6.34 -96.58 40.10
C ASN A 128 6.92 -96.82 38.70
N MET A 129 6.91 -98.06 38.20
CA MET A 129 7.39 -98.38 36.85
C MET A 129 6.39 -97.93 35.78
N VAL A 130 5.09 -98.07 36.04
CA VAL A 130 4.04 -97.51 35.19
C VAL A 130 4.12 -95.99 35.17
N ALA A 131 4.37 -95.35 36.32
CA ALA A 131 4.60 -93.91 36.40
C ALA A 131 5.84 -93.42 35.62
N LEU A 132 6.77 -94.31 35.23
CA LEU A 132 7.87 -94.00 34.30
C LEU A 132 7.52 -94.30 32.84
N LEU A 133 6.84 -95.41 32.56
CA LEU A 133 6.51 -95.84 31.20
C LEU A 133 5.39 -95.01 30.56
N GLU A 134 4.41 -94.57 31.34
CA GLU A 134 3.28 -93.77 30.85
C GLU A 134 3.69 -92.36 30.37
N PRO A 135 4.59 -91.62 31.05
CA PRO A 135 5.18 -90.41 30.50
C PRO A 135 5.95 -90.63 29.21
N ILE A 136 6.66 -91.76 29.04
CA ILE A 136 7.39 -92.06 27.81
C ILE A 136 6.42 -92.24 26.63
N ALA A 137 5.36 -93.03 26.82
CA ALA A 137 4.30 -93.17 25.82
C ALA A 137 3.63 -91.82 25.50
N THR A 138 3.45 -90.98 26.53
CA THR A 138 2.91 -89.63 26.40
C THR A 138 3.84 -88.73 25.59
N VAL A 139 5.16 -88.75 25.85
CA VAL A 139 6.14 -87.96 25.10
C VAL A 139 6.21 -88.40 23.63
N ILE A 140 6.17 -89.71 23.35
CA ILE A 140 6.12 -90.23 21.97
C ILE A 140 4.84 -89.74 21.27
N GLY A 141 3.69 -89.85 21.94
CA GLY A 141 2.42 -89.36 21.40
C GLY A 141 2.42 -87.84 21.18
N THR A 142 2.94 -87.07 22.13
CA THR A 142 3.09 -85.61 21.98
C THR A 142 4.04 -85.25 20.84
N LYS A 143 5.15 -85.97 20.67
CA LYS A 143 6.10 -85.72 19.58
C LYS A 143 5.48 -85.97 18.21
N VAL A 144 4.68 -87.03 18.07
CA VAL A 144 3.95 -87.29 16.82
C VAL A 144 2.89 -86.21 16.60
N ALA A 145 2.16 -85.80 17.63
CA ALA A 145 1.14 -84.75 17.52
C ALA A 145 1.73 -83.34 17.24
N GLU A 146 2.94 -83.02 17.73
CA GLU A 146 3.64 -81.77 17.45
C GLU A 146 4.11 -81.68 15.99
N VAL A 147 4.55 -82.81 15.42
CA VAL A 147 5.08 -82.86 14.05
C VAL A 147 3.95 -83.04 13.03
N VAL A 148 2.88 -83.73 13.42
CA VAL A 148 1.69 -83.97 12.60
C VAL A 148 0.57 -83.08 13.10
N ASP A 149 0.63 -81.78 12.81
CA ASP A 149 -0.49 -80.88 13.05
C ASP A 149 -1.48 -80.94 11.87
N ILE A 150 -2.68 -81.47 12.11
CA ILE A 150 -3.70 -81.70 11.07
C ILE A 150 -4.12 -80.40 10.40
N ARG A 151 -4.09 -79.27 11.12
CA ARG A 151 -4.51 -77.98 10.58
C ARG A 151 -3.55 -77.46 9.51
N THR A 152 -2.27 -77.85 9.58
CA THR A 152 -1.19 -77.34 8.72
C THR A 152 -0.57 -78.41 7.82
N VAL A 153 -0.78 -79.70 8.10
CA VAL A 153 -0.17 -80.80 7.33
C VAL A 153 -0.62 -80.81 5.86
N PHE A 154 -1.87 -80.42 5.59
CA PHE A 154 -2.43 -80.35 4.24
C PHE A 154 -1.92 -79.16 3.40
N ASP A 155 -1.01 -78.34 3.92
CA ASP A 155 -0.31 -77.31 3.13
C ASP A 155 0.90 -77.88 2.36
N GLN A 156 1.33 -79.11 2.69
CA GLN A 156 2.40 -79.83 1.99
C GLN A 156 1.84 -80.59 0.78
N SER A 157 2.72 -81.10 -0.10
CA SER A 157 2.23 -81.85 -1.26
C SER A 157 1.61 -83.19 -0.82
N PRO A 158 0.54 -83.67 -1.50
CA PRO A 158 -0.12 -84.93 -1.12
C PRO A 158 0.84 -86.13 -1.01
N SER A 159 1.85 -86.21 -1.88
CA SER A 159 2.87 -87.26 -1.83
C SER A 159 3.73 -87.20 -0.55
N GLU A 160 4.17 -86.01 -0.14
CA GLU A 160 4.99 -85.81 1.06
C GLU A 160 4.19 -86.09 2.34
N ILE A 161 2.91 -85.71 2.37
CA ILE A 161 2.01 -86.01 3.51
C ILE A 161 1.90 -87.51 3.71
N ILE A 162 1.67 -88.25 2.62
CA ILE A 162 1.56 -89.72 2.65
C ILE A 162 2.82 -90.35 3.24
N GLU A 163 4.00 -89.93 2.77
CA GLU A 163 5.29 -90.45 3.27
C GLU A 163 5.46 -90.17 4.77
N ARG A 164 5.20 -88.94 5.22
CA ARG A 164 5.36 -88.54 6.63
C ARG A 164 4.37 -89.23 7.56
N MET A 165 3.12 -89.43 7.13
CA MET A 165 2.13 -90.17 7.94
C MET A 165 2.56 -91.62 8.15
N VAL A 166 3.14 -92.25 7.12
CA VAL A 166 3.66 -93.62 7.22
C VAL A 166 4.79 -93.70 8.24
N GLU A 167 5.73 -92.75 8.24
CA GLU A 167 6.81 -92.70 9.22
C GLU A 167 6.30 -92.52 10.66
N ALA A 168 5.34 -91.62 10.87
CA ALA A 168 4.73 -91.37 12.17
C ALA A 168 4.01 -92.63 12.71
N MET A 169 3.21 -93.29 11.86
CA MET A 169 2.54 -94.54 12.21
C MET A 169 3.55 -95.64 12.61
N ASN A 170 4.65 -95.74 11.86
CA ASN A 170 5.71 -96.72 12.14
C ASN A 170 6.37 -96.49 13.51
N LEU A 171 6.57 -95.24 13.94
CA LEU A 171 7.14 -94.94 15.26
C LEU A 171 6.22 -95.42 16.41
N CYS A 172 4.92 -95.15 16.31
CA CYS A 172 3.94 -95.61 17.30
C CYS A 172 3.89 -97.15 17.39
N ASP A 173 3.99 -97.84 16.26
CA ASP A 173 4.10 -99.30 16.23
C ASP A 173 5.39 -99.82 16.87
N ARG A 174 6.52 -99.17 16.60
CA ARG A 174 7.82 -99.57 17.16
C ARG A 174 7.83 -99.47 18.68
N TRP A 175 7.22 -98.44 19.27
CA TRP A 175 7.04 -98.35 20.74
C TRP A 175 6.32 -99.55 21.32
N LYS A 176 5.17 -99.90 20.73
CA LYS A 176 4.36 -101.03 21.16
C LYS A 176 5.10 -102.34 20.96
N SER A 177 5.76 -102.51 19.81
CA SER A 177 6.55 -103.69 19.49
C SER A 177 7.72 -103.87 20.45
N ALA A 178 8.49 -102.81 20.75
CA ALA A 178 9.66 -102.89 21.64
C ALA A 178 9.28 -103.39 23.05
N TYR A 179 8.14 -102.94 23.58
CA TYR A 179 7.61 -103.44 24.86
C TYR A 179 7.25 -104.92 24.81
N PHE A 180 6.48 -105.35 23.79
CA PHE A 180 6.05 -106.74 23.67
C PHE A 180 7.21 -107.69 23.37
N THR A 181 8.20 -107.25 22.57
CA THR A 181 9.43 -108.01 22.32
C THR A 181 10.20 -108.21 23.62
N LYS A 182 10.42 -107.15 24.41
CA LYS A 182 11.13 -107.26 25.69
C LYS A 182 10.39 -108.16 26.69
N ARG A 183 9.06 -108.04 26.76
CA ARG A 183 8.21 -108.93 27.56
C ARG A 183 8.38 -110.39 27.15
N ALA A 184 8.28 -110.68 25.85
CA ALA A 184 8.44 -112.04 25.34
C ALA A 184 9.84 -112.61 25.65
N GLU A 185 10.89 -111.79 25.52
CA GLU A 185 12.25 -112.19 25.92
C GLU A 185 12.37 -112.56 27.42
N ILE A 186 11.70 -111.81 28.29
CA ILE A 186 11.71 -112.05 29.75
C ILE A 186 10.92 -113.33 30.09
N GLU A 187 9.73 -113.51 29.50
CA GLU A 187 8.91 -114.71 29.67
C GLU A 187 9.66 -115.98 29.21
N VAL A 188 10.42 -115.90 28.11
CA VAL A 188 11.25 -117.01 27.61
C VAL A 188 12.43 -117.33 28.55
N LYS A 189 13.05 -116.31 29.18
CA LYS A 189 14.18 -116.51 30.10
C LYS A 189 13.77 -117.04 31.48
N GLY A 190 12.53 -116.77 31.91
CA GLY A 190 11.86 -117.40 33.07
C GLY A 190 12.50 -117.17 34.45
N ARG A 191 13.54 -116.33 34.57
CA ARG A 191 14.30 -116.08 35.81
C ARG A 191 14.09 -114.69 36.42
N ASP A 192 13.60 -113.72 35.65
CA ASP A 192 13.42 -112.33 36.08
C ASP A 192 11.96 -112.07 36.50
N ALA A 193 11.73 -110.99 37.27
CA ALA A 193 10.41 -110.61 37.78
C ALA A 193 9.41 -110.31 36.65
N ARG A 194 8.11 -110.50 36.93
CA ARG A 194 7.01 -110.29 35.97
C ARG A 194 7.08 -108.89 35.33
N TRP A 195 7.12 -108.83 34.00
CA TRP A 195 7.13 -107.60 33.22
C TRP A 195 5.80 -107.42 32.46
N GLU A 196 4.75 -107.09 33.19
CA GLU A 196 3.42 -106.87 32.61
C GLU A 196 2.71 -105.72 33.32
N PHE A 197 2.29 -104.72 32.54
CA PHE A 197 1.66 -103.50 33.04
C PHE A 197 0.34 -103.22 32.30
N ASP A 198 -0.42 -102.24 32.76
CA ASP A 198 -1.69 -101.87 32.13
C ASP A 198 -1.49 -101.36 30.68
N LYS A 199 -1.86 -102.22 29.73
CA LYS A 199 -1.75 -101.97 28.28
C LYS A 199 -2.58 -100.77 27.84
N LYS A 200 -3.70 -100.47 28.50
CA LYS A 200 -4.54 -99.32 28.12
C LYS A 200 -3.84 -98.02 28.45
N ARG A 201 -3.22 -97.91 29.62
CA ARG A 201 -2.44 -96.73 30.02
C ARG A 201 -1.21 -96.50 29.14
N LEU A 202 -0.57 -97.59 28.70
CA LEU A 202 0.65 -97.49 27.88
C LEU A 202 0.41 -97.22 26.39
N PHE A 203 -0.69 -97.71 25.80
CA PHE A 203 -0.83 -97.71 24.34
C PHE A 203 -2.09 -97.02 23.80
N ALA A 204 -3.13 -96.80 24.60
CA ALA A 204 -4.40 -96.27 24.07
C ALA A 204 -4.23 -94.93 23.35
N ARG A 205 -3.36 -94.05 23.86
CA ARG A 205 -3.06 -92.75 23.25
C ARG A 205 -2.26 -92.89 21.96
N THR A 206 -1.20 -93.70 21.94
CA THR A 206 -0.36 -93.87 20.73
C THR A 206 -1.09 -94.64 19.63
N ASP A 207 -1.92 -95.62 19.97
CA ASP A 207 -2.75 -96.36 19.02
C ASP A 207 -3.82 -95.46 18.36
N TYR A 208 -4.41 -94.55 19.13
CA TYR A 208 -5.38 -93.59 18.60
C TYR A 208 -4.71 -92.60 17.63
N ILE A 209 -3.58 -91.99 18.03
CA ILE A 209 -2.81 -91.07 17.16
C ILE A 209 -2.40 -91.77 15.84
N ARG A 210 -2.03 -93.05 15.87
CA ARG A 210 -1.76 -93.82 14.66
C ARG A 210 -2.98 -93.89 13.72
N SER A 211 -4.19 -94.10 14.23
CA SER A 211 -5.38 -94.18 13.37
C SER A 211 -5.69 -92.83 12.72
N ILE A 212 -5.45 -91.73 13.43
CA ILE A 212 -5.55 -90.38 12.87
C ILE A 212 -4.58 -90.20 11.69
N CYS A 213 -3.31 -90.61 11.84
CA CYS A 213 -2.34 -90.54 10.74
C CYS A 213 -2.76 -91.39 9.53
N ALA A 214 -3.40 -92.54 9.73
CA ALA A 214 -3.93 -93.38 8.65
C ALA A 214 -5.08 -92.69 7.90
N ASP A 215 -6.00 -92.06 8.62
CA ASP A 215 -7.12 -91.32 8.03
C ASP A 215 -6.60 -90.10 7.23
N VAL A 216 -5.62 -89.37 7.76
CA VAL A 216 -4.97 -88.24 7.05
C VAL A 216 -4.26 -88.70 5.77
N GLN A 217 -3.66 -89.91 5.78
CA GLN A 217 -3.07 -90.52 4.59
C GLN A 217 -4.14 -90.82 3.51
N GLU A 218 -5.32 -91.32 3.90
CA GLU A 218 -6.44 -91.56 2.98
C GLU A 218 -6.89 -90.26 2.30
N VAL A 219 -7.06 -89.18 3.08
CA VAL A 219 -7.44 -87.86 2.57
C VAL A 219 -6.44 -87.37 1.53
N ALA A 220 -5.13 -87.45 1.82
CA ALA A 220 -4.08 -87.05 0.89
C ALA A 220 -4.08 -87.89 -0.40
N GLY A 221 -4.33 -89.20 -0.32
CA GLY A 221 -4.44 -90.09 -1.48
C GLY A 221 -5.59 -89.72 -2.42
N VAL A 222 -6.76 -89.36 -1.86
CA VAL A 222 -7.92 -88.92 -2.65
C VAL A 222 -7.61 -87.62 -3.41
N LEU A 223 -6.95 -86.66 -2.75
CA LEU A 223 -6.55 -85.39 -3.38
C LEU A 223 -5.57 -85.61 -4.52
N GLN A 224 -4.60 -86.51 -4.35
CA GLN A 224 -3.63 -86.83 -5.40
C GLN A 224 -4.31 -87.43 -6.64
N ALA A 225 -5.29 -88.32 -6.46
CA ALA A 225 -6.00 -88.95 -7.56
C ALA A 225 -6.83 -87.94 -8.39
N PHE A 226 -7.56 -87.02 -7.73
CA PHE A 226 -8.31 -85.98 -8.45
C PHE A 226 -7.42 -84.96 -9.15
N ASN A 227 -6.30 -84.56 -8.52
CA ASN A 227 -5.30 -83.68 -9.15
C ASN A 227 -4.71 -84.30 -10.44
N ASN A 228 -4.48 -85.61 -10.46
CA ASN A 228 -3.95 -86.31 -11.63
C ASN A 228 -4.97 -86.37 -12.78
N ILE A 229 -6.27 -86.51 -12.48
CA ILE A 229 -7.34 -86.56 -13.49
C ILE A 229 -7.63 -85.17 -14.06
N PHE A 230 -7.76 -84.16 -13.18
CA PHE A 230 -8.13 -82.79 -13.54
C PHE A 230 -6.93 -81.86 -13.76
N GLY A 231 -5.80 -82.44 -14.10
CA GLY A 231 -4.58 -81.71 -14.48
C GLY A 231 -4.75 -80.86 -15.75
N PRO A 232 -3.69 -80.11 -16.13
CA PRO A 232 -3.73 -79.18 -17.27
C PRO A 232 -4.07 -79.86 -18.60
N GLU A 233 -3.82 -81.16 -18.71
CA GLU A 233 -4.07 -81.96 -19.90
C GLU A 233 -5.58 -82.04 -20.21
N LEU A 234 -6.44 -82.37 -19.24
CA LEU A 234 -7.90 -82.41 -19.48
C LEU A 234 -8.50 -81.01 -19.71
N LYS A 235 -7.94 -79.98 -19.05
CA LYS A 235 -8.29 -78.57 -19.29
C LYS A 235 -8.04 -78.14 -20.73
N SER A 236 -7.03 -78.70 -21.39
CA SER A 236 -6.68 -78.35 -22.77
C SER A 236 -7.67 -78.86 -23.81
N VAL A 237 -8.48 -79.87 -23.45
CA VAL A 237 -9.36 -80.59 -24.40
C VAL A 237 -10.85 -80.22 -24.21
N THR A 238 -11.22 -79.65 -23.06
CA THR A 238 -12.58 -79.14 -22.83
C THR A 238 -12.77 -77.70 -23.32
N ARG A 239 -14.02 -77.34 -23.65
CA ARG A 239 -14.42 -75.94 -23.94
C ARG A 239 -14.72 -75.15 -22.67
N GLU A 240 -14.91 -75.84 -21.54
CA GLU A 240 -15.33 -75.26 -20.25
C GLU A 240 -14.29 -75.54 -19.16
N PRO A 241 -13.13 -74.86 -19.17
CA PRO A 241 -12.10 -75.06 -18.14
C PRO A 241 -12.58 -74.63 -16.75
N LYS A 242 -13.55 -73.70 -16.69
CA LYS A 242 -14.15 -73.24 -15.42
C LYS A 242 -14.82 -74.36 -14.64
N ARG A 243 -15.55 -75.28 -15.28
CA ARG A 243 -16.18 -76.40 -14.56
C ARG A 243 -15.15 -77.34 -13.95
N ILE A 244 -13.98 -77.49 -14.57
CA ILE A 244 -12.86 -78.23 -13.99
C ILE A 244 -12.31 -77.48 -12.79
N ASP A 245 -12.15 -76.16 -12.89
CA ASP A 245 -11.74 -75.33 -11.75
C ASP A 245 -12.76 -75.39 -10.61
N ASP A 246 -14.07 -75.41 -10.90
CA ASP A 246 -15.14 -75.51 -9.90
C ASP A 246 -15.16 -76.89 -9.22
N VAL A 247 -14.90 -77.97 -9.95
CA VAL A 247 -14.74 -79.32 -9.37
C VAL A 247 -13.46 -79.38 -8.53
N MET A 248 -12.34 -78.83 -9.01
CA MET A 248 -11.09 -78.77 -8.27
C MET A 248 -11.17 -77.89 -7.03
N GLN A 249 -11.92 -76.79 -7.09
CA GLN A 249 -12.19 -75.94 -5.95
C GLN A 249 -12.98 -76.72 -4.89
N ARG A 250 -14.01 -77.48 -5.28
CA ARG A 250 -14.75 -78.34 -4.34
C ARG A 250 -13.89 -79.46 -3.74
N VAL A 251 -12.98 -80.03 -4.54
CA VAL A 251 -11.96 -80.98 -4.03
C VAL A 251 -11.05 -80.32 -3.00
N GLN A 252 -10.68 -79.05 -3.18
CA GLN A 252 -9.93 -78.27 -2.18
C GLN A 252 -10.79 -77.90 -0.96
N GLU A 253 -12.09 -77.61 -1.15
CA GLU A 253 -13.05 -77.34 -0.06
C GLU A 253 -13.23 -78.55 0.86
N LEU A 254 -13.00 -79.78 0.38
CA LEU A 254 -12.96 -80.98 1.23
C LEU A 254 -11.94 -80.88 2.38
N LEU A 255 -10.89 -80.06 2.23
CA LEU A 255 -9.89 -79.83 3.27
C LEU A 255 -10.32 -78.79 4.31
N HIS A 256 -11.31 -77.96 4.01
CA HIS A 256 -11.72 -76.85 4.87
C HIS A 256 -12.15 -77.31 6.28
N PRO A 257 -12.97 -78.38 6.44
CA PRO A 257 -13.31 -78.91 7.76
C PRO A 257 -12.09 -79.39 8.56
N PHE A 258 -11.04 -79.90 7.89
CA PHE A 258 -9.80 -80.35 8.55
C PHE A 258 -8.87 -79.18 8.94
N LYS A 259 -8.93 -78.05 8.23
CA LYS A 259 -8.17 -76.83 8.61
C LYS A 259 -8.83 -76.03 9.73
N GLN A 260 -10.15 -76.10 9.86
CA GLN A 260 -10.94 -75.33 10.84
C GLN A 260 -11.43 -76.15 12.04
N LEU A 261 -10.64 -77.13 12.47
CA LEU A 261 -10.97 -77.96 13.63
C LEU A 261 -11.04 -77.11 14.91
N ASP A 262 -12.21 -77.11 15.55
CA ASP A 262 -12.51 -76.47 16.84
C ASP A 262 -12.12 -77.34 18.05
N PHE A 263 -11.75 -78.60 17.80
CA PHE A 263 -11.24 -79.53 18.80
C PHE A 263 -9.83 -80.02 18.45
N GLU A 264 -9.09 -80.48 19.46
CA GLU A 264 -7.78 -81.10 19.26
C GLU A 264 -7.93 -82.58 18.85
N PRO A 265 -7.52 -82.96 17.63
CA PRO A 265 -7.85 -84.26 17.05
C PRO A 265 -7.07 -85.42 17.67
N HIS A 266 -5.86 -85.16 18.18
CA HIS A 266 -4.99 -86.15 18.80
C HIS A 266 -5.41 -86.55 20.23
N LEU A 267 -6.42 -85.88 20.81
CA LEU A 267 -6.99 -86.23 22.10
C LEU A 267 -8.02 -87.34 21.96
N VAL A 268 -7.84 -88.41 22.74
CA VAL A 268 -8.69 -89.61 22.69
C VAL A 268 -10.15 -89.30 23.03
N GLU A 269 -10.41 -88.26 23.83
CA GLU A 269 -11.75 -87.79 24.21
C GLU A 269 -12.57 -87.32 23.00
N ASN A 270 -11.91 -86.79 21.97
CA ASN A 270 -12.54 -86.25 20.77
C ASN A 270 -12.71 -87.29 19.64
N LYS A 271 -12.48 -88.57 19.91
CA LYS A 271 -12.54 -89.67 18.92
C LYS A 271 -13.86 -89.74 18.15
N ARG A 272 -14.98 -89.46 18.80
CA ARG A 272 -16.30 -89.49 18.16
C ARG A 272 -16.41 -88.39 17.09
N SER A 273 -16.04 -87.16 17.45
CA SER A 273 -16.05 -86.00 16.55
C SER A 273 -15.14 -86.21 15.34
N TRP A 274 -13.96 -86.82 15.53
CA TRP A 274 -13.07 -87.18 14.41
C TRP A 274 -13.69 -88.21 13.45
N THR A 275 -14.36 -89.23 14.00
CA THR A 275 -14.96 -90.29 13.17
C THR A 275 -16.13 -89.74 12.33
N GLU A 276 -16.96 -88.90 12.92
CA GLU A 276 -18.08 -88.23 12.21
C GLU A 276 -17.56 -87.31 11.09
N LEU A 277 -16.44 -86.61 11.30
CA LEU A 277 -15.78 -85.79 10.28
C LEU A 277 -15.29 -86.61 9.07
N MET A 278 -14.65 -87.75 9.31
CA MET A 278 -14.16 -88.63 8.24
C MET A 278 -15.29 -89.29 7.44
N GLU A 279 -16.43 -89.58 8.07
CA GLU A 279 -17.61 -90.10 7.38
C GLU A 279 -18.20 -89.06 6.42
N GLN A 280 -18.31 -87.80 6.88
CA GLN A 280 -18.74 -86.69 6.03
C GLN A 280 -17.77 -86.49 4.85
N PHE A 281 -16.46 -86.56 5.08
CA PHE A 281 -15.48 -86.45 3.99
C PHE A 281 -15.70 -87.50 2.90
N ARG A 282 -15.88 -88.78 3.27
CA ARG A 282 -16.09 -89.88 2.31
C ARG A 282 -17.39 -89.72 1.50
N GLU A 283 -18.45 -89.20 2.09
CA GLU A 283 -19.72 -88.93 1.38
C GLU A 283 -19.55 -87.83 0.32
N HIS A 284 -18.90 -86.71 0.66
CA HIS A 284 -18.65 -85.62 -0.27
C HIS A 284 -17.74 -86.05 -1.43
N VAL A 285 -16.73 -86.90 -1.17
CA VAL A 285 -15.86 -87.47 -2.21
C VAL A 285 -16.64 -88.30 -3.23
N ALA A 286 -17.60 -89.12 -2.79
CA ALA A 286 -18.42 -89.93 -3.68
C ALA A 286 -19.31 -89.07 -4.61
N GLY A 287 -19.84 -87.95 -4.09
CA GLY A 287 -20.60 -86.98 -4.89
C GLY A 287 -19.75 -86.35 -6.01
N ILE A 288 -18.54 -85.93 -5.69
CA ILE A 288 -17.60 -85.33 -6.65
C ILE A 288 -17.20 -86.34 -7.75
N GLU A 289 -17.01 -87.61 -7.40
CA GLU A 289 -16.67 -88.66 -8.37
C GLU A 289 -17.79 -88.90 -9.42
N ALA A 290 -19.06 -88.85 -9.00
CA ALA A 290 -20.19 -89.02 -9.92
C ALA A 290 -20.29 -87.86 -10.93
N GLU A 291 -20.02 -86.63 -10.48
CA GLU A 291 -19.99 -85.45 -11.34
C GLU A 291 -18.83 -85.49 -12.33
N ALA A 292 -17.64 -85.90 -11.88
CA ALA A 292 -16.46 -86.07 -12.72
C ALA A 292 -16.74 -87.00 -13.93
N ARG A 293 -17.49 -88.08 -13.70
CA ARG A 293 -17.89 -89.04 -14.74
C ARG A 293 -18.81 -88.43 -15.79
N ASN A 294 -19.78 -87.62 -15.37
CA ASN A 294 -20.69 -86.93 -16.29
C ASN A 294 -19.94 -85.87 -17.10
N PHE A 295 -19.04 -85.13 -16.46
CA PHE A 295 -18.22 -84.13 -17.13
C PHE A 295 -17.34 -84.72 -18.24
N ILE A 296 -16.65 -85.84 -17.97
CA ILE A 296 -15.80 -86.50 -18.97
C ILE A 296 -16.63 -86.96 -20.18
N ASN A 297 -17.86 -87.43 -19.97
CA ASN A 297 -18.78 -87.78 -21.05
C ASN A 297 -19.14 -86.59 -21.95
N GLU A 298 -19.45 -85.44 -21.38
CA GLU A 298 -19.78 -84.21 -22.11
C GLU A 298 -18.56 -83.62 -22.84
N ALA A 299 -17.40 -83.63 -22.18
CA ALA A 299 -16.17 -83.05 -22.71
C ALA A 299 -15.71 -83.75 -23.99
N PHE A 300 -15.79 -85.09 -24.06
CA PHE A 300 -15.42 -85.85 -25.26
C PHE A 300 -16.46 -85.81 -26.39
N GLN A 301 -17.70 -85.36 -26.14
CA GLN A 301 -18.68 -85.09 -27.20
C GLN A 301 -18.48 -83.71 -27.86
N THR A 302 -17.82 -82.78 -27.16
CA THR A 302 -17.67 -81.37 -27.56
C THR A 302 -16.22 -80.96 -27.82
N LEU A 303 -15.42 -81.90 -28.35
CA LEU A 303 -14.00 -81.70 -28.62
C LEU A 303 -13.71 -80.48 -29.50
N ARG A 304 -12.58 -79.83 -29.21
CA ARG A 304 -12.12 -78.62 -29.92
C ARG A 304 -11.11 -78.93 -31.02
N SER A 305 -10.25 -79.91 -30.78
CA SER A 305 -9.20 -80.39 -31.70
C SER A 305 -9.08 -81.90 -31.56
N ALA A 306 -9.05 -82.62 -32.69
CA ALA A 306 -8.80 -84.05 -32.67
C ALA A 306 -7.37 -84.41 -32.25
N GLU A 307 -6.38 -83.58 -32.57
CA GLU A 307 -4.96 -83.82 -32.23
C GLU A 307 -4.72 -83.72 -30.72
N SER A 308 -5.24 -82.66 -30.08
CA SER A 308 -5.09 -82.48 -28.63
C SER A 308 -5.88 -83.52 -27.84
N ALA A 309 -7.07 -83.90 -28.32
CA ALA A 309 -7.87 -84.95 -27.69
C ALA A 309 -7.16 -86.32 -27.74
N LEU A 310 -6.43 -86.59 -28.82
CA LEU A 310 -5.63 -87.80 -28.97
C LEU A 310 -4.45 -87.86 -27.98
N ASP A 311 -3.76 -86.74 -27.78
CA ASP A 311 -2.65 -86.62 -26.83
C ASP A 311 -3.09 -86.89 -25.38
N VAL A 312 -4.24 -86.35 -25.00
CA VAL A 312 -4.81 -86.53 -23.67
C VAL A 312 -5.26 -87.97 -23.44
N TRP A 313 -5.89 -88.59 -24.44
CA TRP A 313 -6.28 -90.00 -24.38
C TRP A 313 -5.07 -90.92 -24.20
N LEU A 314 -3.98 -90.70 -24.96
CA LEU A 314 -2.75 -91.50 -24.86
C LEU A 314 -2.07 -91.40 -23.48
N LYS A 315 -2.16 -90.24 -22.81
CA LYS A 315 -1.59 -90.04 -21.47
C LYS A 315 -2.41 -90.74 -20.38
N PHE A 316 -3.75 -90.65 -20.43
CA PHE A 316 -4.61 -91.28 -19.41
C PHE A 316 -4.57 -92.81 -19.41
N ARG A 317 -4.18 -93.43 -20.53
CA ARG A 317 -3.93 -94.88 -20.61
C ARG A 317 -2.87 -95.36 -19.60
N ASN A 318 -1.93 -94.51 -19.19
CA ASN A 318 -0.76 -94.89 -18.40
C ASN A 318 -0.77 -94.37 -16.93
N ILE A 319 -1.84 -93.69 -16.48
CA ILE A 319 -1.91 -93.05 -15.14
C ILE A 319 -2.87 -93.83 -14.23
N GLN A 320 -2.51 -94.00 -12.95
CA GLN A 320 -3.41 -94.57 -11.94
C GLN A 320 -4.55 -93.58 -11.65
N THR A 321 -5.74 -93.93 -12.09
CA THR A 321 -6.98 -93.19 -11.86
C THR A 321 -7.94 -94.04 -11.02
N ARG A 322 -9.01 -93.43 -10.49
CA ARG A 322 -10.09 -94.20 -9.88
C ARG A 322 -10.71 -95.13 -10.93
N ASP A 323 -10.94 -96.38 -10.57
CA ASP A 323 -11.29 -97.46 -11.50
C ASP A 323 -12.52 -97.12 -12.37
N SER A 324 -13.51 -96.43 -11.77
CA SER A 324 -14.76 -96.05 -12.45
C SER A 324 -14.58 -95.03 -13.59
N ILE A 325 -13.51 -94.24 -13.57
CA ILE A 325 -13.21 -93.22 -14.58
C ILE A 325 -12.32 -93.78 -15.70
N HIS A 326 -11.49 -94.77 -15.37
CA HIS A 326 -10.57 -95.39 -16.32
C HIS A 326 -11.30 -96.13 -17.46
N GLU A 327 -12.34 -96.90 -17.13
CA GLU A 327 -13.14 -97.63 -18.11
C GLU A 327 -13.86 -96.67 -19.09
N LEU A 328 -14.35 -95.53 -18.59
CA LEU A 328 -15.08 -94.55 -19.40
C LEU A 328 -14.20 -93.90 -20.48
N LEU A 329 -12.94 -93.61 -20.19
CA LEU A 329 -12.03 -92.92 -21.11
C LEU A 329 -11.68 -93.76 -22.35
N ASN A 330 -11.68 -95.09 -22.23
CA ASN A 330 -11.40 -95.99 -23.35
C ASN A 330 -12.55 -96.04 -24.38
N GLU A 331 -13.80 -95.89 -23.96
CA GLU A 331 -14.96 -95.87 -24.88
C GLU A 331 -15.01 -94.62 -25.77
N LYS A 332 -14.34 -93.51 -25.39
CA LYS A 332 -14.44 -92.20 -26.05
C LYS A 332 -13.52 -91.96 -27.25
N PHE A 333 -12.65 -92.91 -27.61
CA PHE A 333 -11.77 -92.79 -28.78
C PHE A 333 -12.54 -92.57 -30.10
N GLY A 334 -13.75 -93.13 -30.21
CA GLY A 334 -14.60 -92.98 -31.40
C GLY A 334 -15.08 -91.55 -31.68
N ASP A 335 -15.11 -90.66 -30.68
CA ASP A 335 -15.52 -89.27 -30.85
C ASP A 335 -14.38 -88.38 -31.36
N ILE A 336 -13.12 -88.76 -31.12
CA ILE A 336 -11.92 -88.10 -31.68
C ILE A 336 -11.89 -88.21 -33.21
N LEU A 337 -12.23 -89.39 -33.75
CA LEU A 337 -12.27 -89.62 -35.20
C LEU A 337 -13.36 -88.79 -35.90
N LYS A 338 -14.53 -88.61 -35.28
CA LYS A 338 -15.61 -87.75 -35.82
C LYS A 338 -15.20 -86.28 -35.83
N GLN A 339 -14.46 -85.83 -34.82
CA GLN A 339 -14.01 -84.45 -34.75
C GLN A 339 -12.96 -84.16 -35.82
N TYR A 340 -12.03 -85.10 -36.09
CA TYR A 340 -11.05 -84.95 -37.16
C TYR A 340 -11.70 -84.85 -38.55
N GLU A 341 -12.74 -85.65 -38.82
CA GLU A 341 -13.51 -85.59 -40.07
C GLU A 341 -14.12 -84.20 -40.30
N LYS A 342 -14.69 -83.59 -39.25
CA LYS A 342 -15.22 -82.22 -39.32
C LYS A 342 -14.13 -81.18 -39.61
N GLU A 343 -12.97 -81.30 -39.00
CA GLU A 343 -11.84 -80.37 -39.21
C GLU A 343 -11.34 -80.40 -40.65
N VAL A 344 -11.25 -81.57 -41.27
CA VAL A 344 -10.89 -81.71 -42.69
C VAL A 344 -11.92 -81.01 -43.59
N TRP A 345 -13.21 -81.12 -43.28
CA TRP A 345 -14.28 -80.46 -44.04
C TRP A 345 -14.25 -78.93 -43.90
N VAL A 346 -14.01 -78.42 -42.70
CA VAL A 346 -13.88 -76.97 -42.45
C VAL A 346 -12.71 -76.38 -43.22
N ILE A 347 -11.55 -77.06 -43.20
CA ILE A 347 -10.37 -76.60 -43.93
C ILE A 347 -10.59 -76.67 -45.45
N SER A 348 -11.32 -77.68 -45.95
CA SER A 348 -11.73 -77.72 -47.36
C SER A 348 -12.56 -76.49 -47.74
N ASN A 349 -13.56 -76.11 -46.93
CA ASN A 349 -14.41 -74.94 -47.24
C ASN A 349 -13.64 -73.63 -47.17
N LEU A 350 -12.77 -73.46 -46.16
CA LEU A 350 -11.92 -72.27 -46.05
C LEU A 350 -11.00 -72.12 -47.26
N PHE A 351 -10.48 -73.23 -47.77
CA PHE A 351 -9.72 -73.24 -49.01
C PHE A 351 -10.59 -72.85 -50.21
N ASP A 352 -11.79 -73.41 -50.35
CA ASP A 352 -12.69 -73.12 -51.47
C ASP A 352 -13.19 -71.67 -51.50
N ASP A 353 -13.41 -71.04 -50.33
CA ASP A 353 -13.77 -69.63 -50.22
C ASP A 353 -12.59 -68.70 -50.49
N GLY A 354 -11.42 -69.01 -49.92
CA GLY A 354 -10.22 -68.19 -50.08
C GLY A 354 -9.61 -68.27 -51.48
N ALA A 355 -9.66 -69.43 -52.13
CA ALA A 355 -9.12 -69.65 -53.48
C ALA A 355 -9.90 -68.93 -54.59
N ARG A 356 -11.14 -68.45 -54.33
CA ARG A 356 -11.92 -67.63 -55.27
C ARG A 356 -11.40 -66.19 -55.42
N ILE A 357 -10.66 -65.68 -54.43
CA ILE A 357 -10.19 -64.30 -54.40
C ILE A 357 -8.83 -64.24 -55.12
N VAL A 358 -8.78 -63.57 -56.27
CA VAL A 358 -7.52 -63.33 -57.00
C VAL A 358 -6.58 -62.50 -56.11
N PRO A 359 -5.34 -62.97 -55.83
CA PRO A 359 -4.39 -62.20 -55.04
C PRO A 359 -3.99 -60.92 -55.78
N THR A 360 -4.54 -59.80 -55.34
CA THR A 360 -4.20 -58.45 -55.82
C THR A 360 -3.59 -57.65 -54.67
N VAL A 361 -2.93 -56.52 -54.98
CA VAL A 361 -2.25 -55.67 -54.00
C VAL A 361 -3.18 -55.25 -52.85
N ALA A 362 -4.47 -55.07 -53.12
CA ALA A 362 -5.45 -54.53 -52.17
C ALA A 362 -6.22 -55.56 -51.33
N LYS A 363 -6.38 -56.82 -51.77
CA LYS A 363 -7.21 -57.82 -51.06
C LYS A 363 -6.76 -59.29 -51.22
N PRO A 364 -5.74 -59.75 -50.49
CA PRO A 364 -5.39 -61.18 -50.48
C PRO A 364 -5.67 -61.90 -49.13
N PRO A 365 -5.93 -63.22 -49.15
CA PRO A 365 -5.93 -64.07 -47.95
C PRO A 365 -4.48 -64.42 -47.57
N ARG A 366 -3.80 -63.52 -46.83
CA ARG A 366 -2.39 -63.68 -46.44
C ARG A 366 -2.08 -63.09 -45.06
N ALA A 367 -0.91 -63.42 -44.50
CA ALA A 367 -0.39 -62.79 -43.28
C ALA A 367 0.01 -61.32 -43.52
N ARG A 368 -0.11 -60.46 -42.48
CA ARG A 368 0.31 -59.05 -42.56
C ARG A 368 1.78 -58.97 -43.00
N TYR A 369 2.09 -58.01 -43.89
CA TYR A 369 3.43 -57.77 -44.46
C TYR A 369 4.01 -58.88 -45.37
N SER A 370 3.21 -59.86 -45.80
CA SER A 370 3.63 -60.81 -46.84
C SER A 370 3.23 -60.34 -48.24
N ALA A 371 3.99 -60.70 -49.28
CA ALA A 371 3.66 -60.30 -50.64
C ALA A 371 2.41 -61.07 -51.19
N PRO A 372 1.67 -60.52 -52.17
CA PRO A 372 0.29 -60.97 -52.47
C PRO A 372 0.18 -62.45 -52.88
N VAL A 373 1.04 -62.88 -53.79
CA VAL A 373 1.08 -64.22 -54.38
C VAL A 373 1.91 -65.18 -53.53
N SER A 374 3.10 -64.79 -53.10
CA SER A 374 3.92 -65.62 -52.20
C SER A 374 3.19 -65.90 -50.87
N GLY A 375 2.45 -64.92 -50.35
CA GLY A 375 1.63 -65.03 -49.16
C GLY A 375 0.43 -65.98 -49.34
N ALA A 376 -0.23 -65.95 -50.50
CA ALA A 376 -1.32 -66.87 -50.82
C ALA A 376 -0.82 -68.34 -50.96
N ILE A 377 0.36 -68.55 -51.53
CA ILE A 377 1.01 -69.87 -51.58
C ILE A 377 1.37 -70.35 -50.16
N LYS A 378 1.94 -69.48 -49.32
CA LYS A 378 2.22 -69.80 -47.91
C LYS A 378 0.95 -70.16 -47.13
N TRP A 379 -0.18 -69.48 -47.42
CA TRP A 379 -1.48 -69.77 -46.82
C TRP A 379 -2.03 -71.14 -47.23
N GLU A 380 -2.00 -71.49 -48.52
CA GLU A 380 -2.42 -72.82 -48.99
C GLU A 380 -1.58 -73.93 -48.35
N ARG A 381 -0.25 -73.81 -48.40
CA ARG A 381 0.66 -74.79 -47.80
C ARG A 381 0.43 -74.93 -46.28
N HIS A 382 0.06 -73.85 -45.61
CA HIS A 382 -0.30 -73.86 -44.20
C HIS A 382 -1.58 -74.66 -43.95
N LEU A 383 -2.67 -74.40 -44.70
CA LEU A 383 -3.93 -75.14 -44.59
C LEU A 383 -3.72 -76.65 -44.82
N LEU A 384 -2.94 -77.02 -45.84
CA LEU A 384 -2.59 -78.41 -46.10
C LEU A 384 -1.79 -79.05 -44.95
N SER A 385 -0.89 -78.29 -44.32
CA SER A 385 -0.12 -78.77 -43.17
C SER A 385 -0.98 -79.03 -41.93
N CYS A 386 -2.04 -78.25 -41.72
CA CYS A 386 -2.96 -78.39 -40.59
C CYS A 386 -3.72 -79.71 -40.63
N ILE A 387 -4.20 -80.12 -41.80
CA ILE A 387 -4.91 -81.41 -41.94
C ILE A 387 -3.94 -82.60 -42.02
N LYS A 388 -2.70 -82.39 -42.48
CA LYS A 388 -1.69 -83.44 -42.65
C LYS A 388 -1.11 -83.95 -41.32
N ARG A 389 -0.86 -83.07 -40.35
CA ARG A 389 -0.20 -83.44 -39.07
C ARG A 389 -1.03 -84.44 -38.23
N PRO A 390 -2.32 -84.21 -37.95
CA PRO A 390 -3.12 -85.16 -37.18
C PRO A 390 -3.29 -86.50 -37.92
N MET A 391 -3.38 -86.46 -39.26
CA MET A 391 -3.53 -87.64 -40.09
C MET A 391 -2.39 -88.64 -39.95
N ILE A 392 -1.15 -88.12 -39.95
CA ILE A 392 0.06 -88.97 -39.83
C ILE A 392 0.04 -89.74 -38.51
N ARG A 393 -0.39 -89.09 -37.42
CA ARG A 393 -0.44 -89.68 -36.07
C ARG A 393 -1.57 -90.69 -35.94
N LEU A 394 -2.76 -90.37 -36.45
CA LEU A 394 -3.93 -91.24 -36.41
C LEU A 394 -3.70 -92.57 -37.15
N VAL A 395 -2.93 -92.55 -38.26
CA VAL A 395 -2.61 -93.76 -39.06
C VAL A 395 -1.64 -94.72 -38.33
N GLN A 396 -0.88 -94.24 -37.36
CA GLN A 396 0.06 -95.08 -36.59
C GLN A 396 -0.62 -95.93 -35.51
N LEU A 397 -1.90 -95.69 -35.21
CA LEU A 397 -2.65 -96.41 -34.17
C LEU A 397 -3.45 -97.60 -34.76
N PRO A 398 -3.35 -98.80 -34.14
CA PRO A 398 -4.07 -99.99 -34.60
C PRO A 398 -5.60 -99.81 -34.58
N GLU A 399 -6.13 -99.07 -33.60
CA GLU A 399 -7.56 -98.80 -33.42
C GLU A 399 -8.16 -97.98 -34.58
N THR A 400 -7.37 -97.13 -35.25
CA THR A 400 -7.80 -96.33 -36.41
C THR A 400 -7.79 -97.12 -37.72
N THR A 401 -6.85 -98.05 -37.87
CA THR A 401 -6.66 -98.83 -39.11
C THR A 401 -7.63 -100.02 -39.21
N GLN A 402 -8.10 -100.50 -38.07
CA GLN A 402 -9.07 -101.61 -37.98
C GLN A 402 -10.54 -101.12 -38.00
N CYS A 403 -10.81 -99.87 -37.60
CA CYS A 403 -12.15 -99.29 -37.59
C CYS A 403 -12.57 -98.76 -38.98
N GLU A 404 -13.76 -99.12 -39.47
CA GLU A 404 -14.29 -98.66 -40.77
C GLU A 404 -14.40 -97.12 -40.87
N LYS A 405 -14.69 -96.44 -39.76
CA LYS A 405 -14.72 -94.97 -39.72
C LYS A 405 -13.34 -94.34 -39.97
N GLY A 406 -12.25 -94.97 -39.53
CA GLY A 406 -10.89 -94.46 -39.75
C GLY A 406 -10.46 -94.50 -41.23
N LYS A 407 -10.94 -95.47 -42.00
CA LYS A 407 -10.67 -95.56 -43.45
C LYS A 407 -11.36 -94.46 -44.26
N SER A 408 -12.58 -94.08 -43.89
CA SER A 408 -13.34 -93.00 -44.55
C SER A 408 -12.63 -91.65 -44.46
N VAL A 409 -12.21 -91.26 -43.25
CA VAL A 409 -11.56 -89.96 -43.01
C VAL A 409 -10.22 -89.84 -43.76
N ARG A 410 -9.52 -90.96 -43.95
CA ARG A 410 -8.27 -91.00 -44.74
C ARG A 410 -8.47 -90.60 -46.20
N ASN A 411 -9.54 -91.05 -46.84
CA ASN A 411 -9.79 -90.77 -48.25
C ASN A 411 -10.16 -89.30 -48.47
N LEU A 412 -10.96 -88.72 -47.57
CA LEU A 412 -11.35 -87.30 -47.60
C LEU A 412 -10.11 -86.37 -47.58
N TYR A 413 -9.15 -86.65 -46.70
CA TYR A 413 -7.89 -85.88 -46.63
C TYR A 413 -7.09 -85.90 -47.96
N ILE A 414 -7.02 -87.05 -48.64
CA ILE A 414 -6.26 -87.20 -49.90
C ILE A 414 -6.88 -86.36 -51.02
N GLU A 415 -8.21 -86.30 -51.09
CA GLU A 415 -8.92 -85.53 -52.13
C GLU A 415 -8.70 -84.02 -51.98
N VAL A 416 -8.83 -83.49 -50.76
CA VAL A 416 -8.58 -82.07 -50.44
C VAL A 416 -7.14 -81.69 -50.76
N GLY A 417 -6.16 -82.52 -50.38
CA GLY A 417 -4.75 -82.25 -50.64
C GLY A 417 -4.36 -82.13 -52.12
N LYS A 418 -5.03 -82.87 -53.02
CA LYS A 418 -4.78 -82.74 -54.46
C LYS A 418 -5.29 -81.42 -55.05
N ARG A 419 -6.43 -80.91 -54.56
CA ARG A 419 -7.00 -79.62 -55.02
C ARG A 419 -6.14 -78.43 -54.59
N MET A 420 -5.67 -78.43 -53.35
CA MET A 420 -4.81 -77.37 -52.80
C MET A 420 -3.52 -77.19 -53.62
N LYS A 421 -2.89 -78.31 -54.03
CA LYS A 421 -1.68 -78.27 -54.84
C LYS A 421 -1.87 -77.66 -56.24
N ALA A 422 -3.03 -77.89 -56.87
CA ALA A 422 -3.31 -77.34 -58.21
C ALA A 422 -3.48 -75.80 -58.20
N TYR A 423 -4.02 -75.25 -57.11
CA TYR A 423 -4.16 -73.80 -56.93
C TYR A 423 -2.80 -73.09 -56.80
N GLU A 424 -1.88 -73.69 -56.03
CA GLU A 424 -0.51 -73.18 -55.88
C GLU A 424 0.19 -72.98 -57.23
N ASP A 425 0.11 -73.99 -58.10
CA ASP A 425 0.80 -73.97 -59.40
C ASP A 425 0.23 -72.89 -60.35
N GLN A 426 -1.08 -72.60 -60.26
CA GLN A 426 -1.74 -71.55 -61.06
C GLN A 426 -1.34 -70.13 -60.63
N LEU A 427 -1.21 -69.89 -59.33
CA LEU A 427 -0.84 -68.57 -58.79
C LEU A 427 0.53 -68.11 -59.27
N TYR A 428 1.51 -69.01 -59.25
CA TYR A 428 2.87 -68.71 -59.69
C TYR A 428 2.96 -68.38 -61.19
N ALA A 429 2.19 -69.08 -62.04
CA ALA A 429 2.15 -68.82 -63.47
C ALA A 429 1.62 -67.40 -63.80
N ASN A 430 0.58 -66.94 -63.10
CA ASN A 430 0.00 -65.61 -63.29
C ASN A 430 0.95 -64.49 -62.84
N TRP A 431 1.57 -64.65 -61.67
CA TRP A 431 2.56 -63.71 -61.15
C TRP A 431 3.72 -63.49 -62.12
N LYS A 432 4.24 -64.59 -62.68
CA LYS A 432 5.35 -64.55 -63.63
C LYS A 432 5.06 -63.65 -64.83
N SER A 433 3.84 -63.70 -65.38
CA SER A 433 3.45 -62.87 -66.53
C SER A 433 3.25 -61.40 -66.16
N TYR A 434 2.66 -61.10 -65.00
CA TYR A 434 2.35 -59.73 -64.57
C TYR A 434 3.62 -58.94 -64.23
N THR A 435 4.50 -59.53 -63.42
CA THR A 435 5.71 -58.87 -62.91
C THR A 435 6.70 -58.54 -64.03
N THR A 436 6.83 -59.41 -65.04
CA THR A 436 7.65 -59.16 -66.23
C THR A 436 7.18 -57.92 -67.00
N ASN A 437 5.86 -57.72 -67.16
CA ASN A 437 5.31 -56.55 -67.87
C ASN A 437 5.46 -55.26 -67.04
N LEU A 438 5.22 -55.32 -65.73
CA LEU A 438 5.38 -54.18 -64.82
C LEU A 438 6.81 -53.62 -64.81
N VAL A 439 7.81 -54.51 -64.79
CA VAL A 439 9.24 -54.14 -64.82
C VAL A 439 9.60 -53.41 -66.11
N GLU A 440 9.09 -53.85 -67.26
CA GLU A 440 9.40 -53.25 -68.56
C GLU A 440 8.78 -51.86 -68.73
N GLN A 441 7.56 -51.64 -68.25
CA GLN A 441 6.89 -50.34 -68.35
C GLN A 441 7.46 -49.31 -67.38
N SER A 442 7.76 -49.71 -66.15
CA SER A 442 8.14 -48.79 -65.07
C SER A 442 9.55 -48.22 -65.21
N LEU A 443 10.51 -49.03 -65.68
CA LEU A 443 11.90 -48.59 -65.84
C LEU A 443 12.12 -47.61 -67.01
N ASN A 444 11.15 -47.47 -67.90
CA ASN A 444 11.20 -46.53 -69.03
C ASN A 444 10.66 -45.13 -68.70
N GLN A 445 10.11 -44.92 -67.50
CA GLN A 445 9.56 -43.63 -67.10
C GLN A 445 10.66 -42.67 -66.60
N PHE A 446 10.43 -41.37 -66.73
CA PHE A 446 11.35 -40.34 -66.20
C PHE A 446 11.45 -40.42 -64.67
N ILE A 447 12.58 -39.99 -64.12
CA ILE A 447 12.87 -40.10 -62.67
C ILE A 447 12.09 -39.08 -61.82
N LEU A 448 11.69 -37.93 -62.39
CA LEU A 448 10.81 -36.93 -61.80
C LEU A 448 9.54 -36.76 -62.64
N LYS A 449 8.41 -36.48 -61.97
CA LYS A 449 7.10 -36.21 -62.60
C LYS A 449 6.59 -34.82 -62.18
N PRO A 450 6.28 -33.92 -63.13
CA PRO A 450 5.63 -32.66 -62.81
C PRO A 450 4.15 -32.89 -62.47
N HIS A 451 3.65 -32.19 -61.45
CA HIS A 451 2.22 -32.11 -61.17
C HIS A 451 1.59 -31.14 -62.17
N THR A 452 0.94 -31.66 -63.21
CA THR A 452 0.08 -30.83 -64.05
C THR A 452 -1.14 -30.43 -63.22
N VAL A 453 -1.26 -29.13 -62.95
CA VAL A 453 -2.49 -28.57 -62.38
C VAL A 453 -3.58 -28.77 -63.43
N VAL A 454 -4.48 -29.72 -63.18
CA VAL A 454 -5.73 -29.82 -63.92
C VAL A 454 -6.55 -28.59 -63.53
N GLU A 455 -6.79 -27.68 -64.49
CA GLU A 455 -7.75 -26.60 -64.34
C GLU A 455 -9.10 -27.18 -63.89
N VAL A 456 -9.46 -26.95 -62.64
CA VAL A 456 -10.82 -27.16 -62.15
C VAL A 456 -11.53 -25.81 -62.27
N GLU A 457 -12.49 -25.73 -63.19
CA GLU A 457 -13.40 -24.59 -63.34
C GLU A 457 -14.03 -24.20 -61.98
N PRO A 458 -14.05 -22.91 -61.61
CA PRO A 458 -14.74 -22.48 -60.41
C PRO A 458 -16.25 -22.39 -60.67
N LYS A 459 -17.04 -23.19 -59.94
CA LYS A 459 -18.49 -22.97 -59.78
C LYS A 459 -18.75 -21.69 -58.97
N PRO A 460 -19.75 -20.87 -59.32
CA PRO A 460 -20.04 -19.61 -58.64
C PRO A 460 -21.09 -19.81 -57.53
N VAL A 461 -20.82 -19.33 -56.31
CA VAL A 461 -21.85 -19.09 -55.27
C VAL A 461 -21.48 -17.92 -54.34
N SER A 462 -21.85 -16.71 -54.79
CA SER A 462 -22.76 -15.75 -54.12
C SER A 462 -22.78 -15.52 -52.59
N GLY A 463 -22.57 -14.24 -52.20
CA GLY A 463 -23.22 -13.48 -51.09
C GLY A 463 -22.60 -13.69 -49.70
N THR A 464 -22.26 -12.69 -48.88
CA THR A 464 -22.59 -11.25 -48.82
C THR A 464 -21.59 -10.55 -47.87
N PRO A 465 -21.48 -9.20 -47.90
CA PRO A 465 -20.36 -8.45 -47.33
C PRO A 465 -20.60 -8.04 -45.86
N VAL A 466 -19.51 -7.89 -45.10
CA VAL A 466 -19.51 -7.08 -43.87
C VAL A 466 -18.48 -5.97 -44.03
N THR A 467 -19.03 -4.77 -44.12
CA THR A 467 -18.37 -3.47 -44.07
C THR A 467 -17.85 -3.14 -42.67
N SER A 468 -16.60 -2.70 -42.55
CA SER A 468 -16.21 -1.71 -41.53
C SER A 468 -15.00 -0.87 -41.97
N ARG A 469 -15.34 0.21 -42.69
CA ARG A 469 -14.80 1.59 -42.63
C ARG A 469 -13.29 1.81 -42.53
N SER A 470 -12.75 2.20 -43.68
CA SER A 470 -11.68 3.17 -43.87
C SER A 470 -12.00 4.55 -43.28
N SER A 471 -10.97 5.30 -42.87
CA SER A 471 -10.94 6.77 -43.02
C SER A 471 -9.55 7.33 -42.69
N VAL A 472 -8.67 7.42 -43.68
CA VAL A 472 -7.82 8.61 -43.86
C VAL A 472 -7.76 8.89 -45.37
N ASP A 473 -8.21 10.10 -45.71
CA ASP A 473 -8.24 10.67 -47.05
C ASP A 473 -6.87 10.61 -47.74
N GLN A 474 -6.83 9.88 -48.85
CA GLN A 474 -5.81 10.05 -49.88
C GLN A 474 -6.23 11.20 -50.79
N SER A 475 -5.62 12.36 -50.59
CA SER A 475 -5.48 13.33 -51.67
C SER A 475 -4.10 13.99 -51.59
N VAL A 476 -3.43 14.03 -52.75
CA VAL A 476 -2.12 14.65 -53.00
C VAL A 476 -0.94 13.81 -52.44
N VAL A 477 -0.26 12.95 -53.20
CA VAL A 477 0.54 13.24 -54.40
C VAL A 477 0.53 12.02 -55.34
N SER A 478 0.26 12.26 -56.61
CA SER A 478 0.49 11.33 -57.70
C SER A 478 2.00 11.09 -57.88
N HIS A 479 2.55 10.06 -57.22
CA HIS A 479 3.78 9.43 -57.68
C HIS A 479 3.40 8.20 -58.49
N LYS A 480 3.54 8.35 -59.80
CA LYS A 480 3.49 7.30 -60.81
C LYS A 480 4.12 6.00 -60.30
N SER A 481 3.29 4.96 -60.28
CA SER A 481 3.64 3.55 -60.47
C SER A 481 5.09 3.35 -60.93
N VAL A 482 5.95 2.96 -59.98
CA VAL A 482 7.21 2.28 -60.31
C VAL A 482 6.81 0.82 -60.48
N ILE A 483 6.83 0.41 -61.75
CA ILE A 483 6.76 -0.94 -62.31
C ILE A 483 6.88 -2.02 -61.24
N ALA A 484 5.78 -2.70 -60.91
CA ALA A 484 5.86 -3.99 -60.21
C ALA A 484 6.58 -4.96 -61.16
N PRO A 485 7.78 -5.47 -60.82
CA PRO A 485 8.44 -6.42 -61.69
C PRO A 485 7.64 -7.72 -61.61
N ARG A 486 7.06 -8.13 -62.73
CA ARG A 486 6.38 -9.43 -62.84
C ARG A 486 7.47 -10.49 -62.87
N ILE A 487 7.60 -11.25 -61.79
CA ILE A 487 8.31 -12.54 -61.81
C ILE A 487 7.53 -13.47 -62.73
N ASP A 488 8.24 -14.26 -63.52
CA ASP A 488 7.64 -15.31 -64.33
C ASP A 488 6.89 -16.30 -63.40
N PRO A 489 5.55 -16.39 -63.45
CA PRO A 489 4.79 -17.25 -62.53
C PRO A 489 5.20 -18.72 -62.64
N GLU A 490 5.74 -19.14 -63.78
CA GLU A 490 6.31 -20.48 -63.96
C GLU A 490 7.46 -20.78 -63.00
N ILE A 491 8.24 -19.78 -62.55
CA ILE A 491 9.37 -19.96 -61.61
C ILE A 491 8.90 -20.26 -60.19
N LEU A 492 7.73 -19.76 -59.80
CA LEU A 492 7.14 -19.92 -58.46
C LEU A 492 6.15 -21.09 -58.38
N GLU A 493 5.57 -21.52 -59.51
CA GLU A 493 4.57 -22.60 -59.60
C GLU A 493 5.17 -23.91 -60.15
N CYS A 494 6.02 -24.60 -59.39
CA CYS A 494 6.56 -25.91 -59.82
C CYS A 494 6.60 -26.94 -58.70
N ASP A 495 5.60 -27.84 -58.71
CA ASP A 495 5.53 -29.03 -57.86
C ASP A 495 5.90 -30.28 -58.66
N PHE A 496 7.07 -30.87 -58.40
CA PHE A 496 7.50 -32.13 -59.02
C PHE A 496 7.81 -33.18 -57.96
N SER A 497 7.53 -34.45 -58.25
CA SER A 497 7.77 -35.57 -57.32
C SER A 497 8.59 -36.67 -57.97
N VAL A 498 9.27 -37.46 -57.15
CA VAL A 498 9.99 -38.66 -57.62
C VAL A 498 9.01 -39.66 -58.20
N ASN A 499 9.30 -40.14 -59.41
CA ASN A 499 8.41 -40.99 -60.18
C ASN A 499 8.89 -42.45 -60.15
N PHE A 500 8.76 -43.09 -58.98
CA PHE A 500 9.10 -44.50 -58.76
C PHE A 500 7.87 -45.29 -58.29
N PRO A 501 7.35 -46.24 -59.08
CA PRO A 501 6.15 -46.99 -58.72
C PRO A 501 6.41 -47.96 -57.55
N HIS A 502 5.60 -47.85 -56.51
CA HIS A 502 5.68 -48.69 -55.30
C HIS A 502 5.49 -50.18 -55.60
N GLU A 503 4.78 -50.49 -56.68
CA GLU A 503 4.53 -51.85 -57.18
C GLU A 503 5.84 -52.58 -57.55
N LEU A 504 6.89 -51.87 -57.97
CA LEU A 504 8.20 -52.47 -58.23
C LEU A 504 8.89 -52.96 -56.95
N THR A 505 8.76 -52.22 -55.86
CA THR A 505 9.32 -52.61 -54.55
C THR A 505 8.62 -53.85 -54.01
N ILE A 506 7.28 -53.92 -54.17
CA ILE A 506 6.47 -55.09 -53.80
C ILE A 506 6.88 -56.29 -54.66
N ALA A 507 6.98 -56.10 -55.98
CA ALA A 507 7.37 -57.16 -56.91
C ALA A 507 8.78 -57.69 -56.65
N ALA A 508 9.72 -56.83 -56.25
CA ALA A 508 11.08 -57.23 -55.89
C ALA A 508 11.13 -58.05 -54.59
N HIS A 509 10.39 -57.62 -53.55
CA HIS A 509 10.23 -58.41 -52.32
C HIS A 509 9.56 -59.76 -52.60
N GLU A 510 8.49 -59.76 -53.40
CA GLU A 510 7.77 -60.97 -53.80
C GLU A 510 8.66 -61.96 -54.56
N SER A 511 9.52 -61.46 -55.44
CA SER A 511 10.51 -62.26 -56.17
C SER A 511 11.48 -62.95 -55.21
N LYS A 512 12.04 -62.22 -54.22
CA LYS A 512 12.93 -62.80 -53.18
C LYS A 512 12.20 -63.90 -52.39
N GLU A 513 10.94 -63.69 -52.04
CA GLU A 513 10.16 -64.70 -51.30
C GLU A 513 9.81 -65.95 -52.13
N LEU A 514 9.49 -65.79 -53.42
CA LEU A 514 9.16 -66.91 -54.30
C LEU A 514 10.39 -67.78 -54.58
N GLU A 515 11.58 -67.19 -54.67
CA GLU A 515 12.85 -67.92 -54.77
C GLU A 515 13.08 -68.81 -53.54
N VAL A 516 12.86 -68.29 -52.32
CA VAL A 516 12.92 -69.07 -51.06
C VAL A 516 11.90 -70.20 -51.03
N LEU A 517 10.73 -70.02 -51.65
CA LEU A 517 9.68 -71.05 -51.76
C LEU A 517 10.00 -72.15 -52.81
N GLY A 518 11.12 -72.02 -53.54
CA GLY A 518 11.64 -72.99 -54.50
C GLY A 518 11.29 -72.69 -55.97
N TYR A 519 10.78 -71.51 -56.28
CA TYR A 519 10.39 -71.12 -57.64
C TYR A 519 11.52 -70.39 -58.39
N LYS A 520 11.56 -70.52 -59.73
CA LYS A 520 12.58 -69.86 -60.57
C LYS A 520 12.16 -68.45 -60.99
N LEU A 521 13.06 -67.47 -60.92
CA LEU A 521 12.76 -66.10 -61.32
C LEU A 521 13.00 -65.85 -62.82
N PRO A 522 12.18 -65.03 -63.51
CA PRO A 522 12.50 -64.50 -64.84
C PRO A 522 13.74 -63.60 -64.81
N GLU A 523 14.55 -63.64 -65.87
CA GLU A 523 15.85 -62.95 -65.94
C GLU A 523 15.75 -61.41 -65.81
N ASN A 524 14.76 -60.80 -66.45
CA ASN A 524 14.53 -59.35 -66.36
C ASN A 524 14.09 -58.90 -64.95
N VAL A 525 13.34 -59.74 -64.23
CA VAL A 525 12.92 -59.48 -62.85
C VAL A 525 14.10 -59.69 -61.88
N ALA A 526 14.91 -60.72 -62.10
CA ALA A 526 16.11 -60.99 -61.31
C ALA A 526 17.11 -59.82 -61.37
N ASN A 527 17.31 -59.23 -62.56
CA ASN A 527 18.18 -58.07 -62.74
C ASN A 527 17.70 -56.83 -61.97
N VAL A 528 16.38 -56.63 -61.84
CA VAL A 528 15.80 -55.55 -61.01
C VAL A 528 15.97 -55.82 -59.53
N VAL A 529 15.74 -57.07 -59.10
CA VAL A 529 15.91 -57.48 -57.69
C VAL A 529 17.34 -57.27 -57.21
N LEU A 530 18.35 -57.45 -58.09
CA LEU A 530 19.75 -57.17 -57.77
C LEU A 530 20.06 -55.66 -57.64
N LYS A 531 19.34 -54.80 -58.36
CA LYS A 531 19.55 -53.34 -58.39
C LYS A 531 18.56 -52.55 -57.54
N ILE A 532 17.58 -53.20 -56.90
CA ILE A 532 16.48 -52.53 -56.21
C ILE A 532 16.96 -51.64 -55.08
N ASP A 533 17.98 -52.06 -54.33
CA ASP A 533 18.52 -51.29 -53.21
C ASP A 533 19.17 -49.98 -53.71
N THR A 534 19.88 -50.05 -54.85
CA THR A 534 20.44 -48.85 -55.53
C THR A 534 19.34 -47.91 -56.02
N TYR A 535 18.24 -48.44 -56.57
CA TYR A 535 17.11 -47.60 -56.98
C TYR A 535 16.43 -46.92 -55.78
N LEU A 536 16.26 -47.62 -54.66
CA LEU A 536 15.65 -47.06 -53.45
C LEU A 536 16.51 -45.95 -52.83
N GLU A 537 17.84 -46.11 -52.82
CA GLU A 537 18.78 -45.06 -52.37
C GLU A 537 18.68 -43.81 -53.26
N GLN A 538 18.62 -43.99 -54.59
CA GLN A 538 18.42 -42.89 -55.54
C GLN A 538 17.06 -42.20 -55.35
N VAL A 539 15.99 -42.96 -55.08
CA VAL A 539 14.66 -42.42 -54.79
C VAL A 539 14.67 -41.58 -53.51
N GLU A 540 15.32 -42.05 -52.45
CA GLU A 540 15.44 -41.32 -51.18
C GLU A 540 16.16 -39.98 -51.38
N HIS A 541 17.28 -39.99 -52.11
CA HIS A 541 18.03 -38.77 -52.40
C HIS A 541 17.23 -37.77 -53.25
N LEU A 542 16.57 -38.23 -54.31
CA LEU A 542 15.69 -37.37 -55.12
C LEU A 542 14.49 -36.84 -54.32
N THR A 543 13.97 -37.62 -53.38
CA THR A 543 12.87 -37.20 -52.48
C THR A 543 13.35 -36.13 -51.50
N ARG A 544 14.60 -36.24 -51.01
CA ARG A 544 15.22 -35.20 -50.17
C ARG A 544 15.41 -33.90 -50.96
N ILE A 545 15.95 -33.97 -52.17
CA ILE A 545 16.19 -32.80 -53.04
C ILE A 545 14.88 -32.08 -53.37
N THR A 546 13.86 -32.80 -53.83
CA THR A 546 12.53 -32.25 -54.15
C THR A 546 11.88 -31.58 -52.93
N ARG A 547 11.93 -32.22 -51.76
CA ARG A 547 11.39 -31.65 -50.52
C ARG A 547 12.11 -30.38 -50.10
N THR A 548 13.44 -30.39 -50.11
CA THR A 548 14.26 -29.22 -49.71
C THR A 548 14.01 -28.04 -50.66
N TYR A 549 13.90 -28.30 -51.97
CA TYR A 549 13.55 -27.28 -52.95
C TYR A 549 12.17 -26.65 -52.67
N HIS A 550 11.11 -27.47 -52.50
CA HIS A 550 9.77 -26.94 -52.21
C HIS A 550 9.72 -26.13 -50.91
N GLN A 551 10.42 -26.58 -49.86
CA GLN A 551 10.50 -25.84 -48.59
C GLN A 551 11.10 -24.44 -48.78
N LEU A 552 12.24 -24.35 -49.47
CA LEU A 552 12.91 -23.08 -49.72
C LEU A 552 12.09 -22.14 -50.61
N VAL A 553 11.48 -22.65 -51.68
CA VAL A 553 10.64 -21.82 -52.57
C VAL A 553 9.39 -21.32 -51.85
N SER A 554 8.76 -22.14 -50.99
CA SER A 554 7.55 -21.76 -50.25
C SER A 554 7.75 -20.66 -49.20
N SER A 555 8.98 -20.49 -48.70
CA SER A 555 9.32 -19.49 -47.67
C SER A 555 9.70 -18.12 -48.23
N ILE A 556 9.94 -18.02 -49.54
CA ILE A 556 10.41 -16.79 -50.20
C ILE A 556 9.22 -15.85 -50.43
N THR A 557 9.35 -14.60 -49.99
CA THR A 557 8.36 -13.55 -50.27
C THR A 557 8.51 -12.98 -51.69
N SER A 558 7.47 -12.32 -52.21
CA SER A 558 7.50 -11.76 -53.58
C SER A 558 8.65 -10.78 -53.83
N VAL A 559 9.10 -10.05 -52.80
CA VAL A 559 10.20 -9.07 -52.91
C VAL A 559 11.58 -9.75 -52.81
N GLU A 560 11.68 -10.86 -52.08
CA GLU A 560 12.90 -11.69 -51.99
C GLU A 560 13.09 -12.53 -53.26
N ALA A 561 11.98 -12.99 -53.86
CA ALA A 561 12.00 -13.74 -55.12
C ALA A 561 12.59 -12.93 -56.29
N LEU A 562 12.38 -11.61 -56.31
CA LEU A 562 13.00 -10.71 -57.28
C LEU A 562 14.53 -10.68 -57.18
N VAL A 563 15.04 -10.67 -55.95
CA VAL A 563 16.48 -10.64 -55.67
C VAL A 563 17.13 -11.99 -55.96
N LEU A 564 16.39 -13.09 -55.77
CA LEU A 564 16.88 -14.46 -55.93
C LEU A 564 16.59 -15.06 -57.32
N GLU A 565 15.99 -14.31 -58.24
CA GLU A 565 15.48 -14.82 -59.52
C GLU A 565 16.54 -15.59 -60.33
N THR A 566 17.75 -15.03 -60.46
CA THR A 566 18.85 -15.66 -61.20
C THR A 566 19.26 -17.02 -60.59
N HIS A 567 19.30 -17.11 -59.25
CA HIS A 567 19.65 -18.35 -58.56
C HIS A 567 18.53 -19.38 -58.62
N LEU A 568 17.27 -18.94 -58.53
CA LEU A 568 16.08 -19.79 -58.71
C LEU A 568 16.02 -20.40 -60.11
N ARG A 569 16.34 -19.62 -61.16
CA ARG A 569 16.45 -20.12 -62.54
C ARG A 569 17.57 -21.15 -62.69
N GLN A 570 18.72 -20.93 -62.05
CA GLN A 570 19.86 -21.85 -62.11
C GLN A 570 19.54 -23.21 -61.48
N VAL A 571 18.94 -23.25 -60.30
CA VAL A 571 18.51 -24.51 -59.65
C VAL A 571 17.43 -25.22 -60.46
N ARG A 572 16.52 -24.47 -61.10
CA ARG A 572 15.51 -25.07 -61.97
C ARG A 572 16.14 -25.74 -63.20
N GLN A 573 17.11 -25.10 -63.84
CA GLN A 573 17.81 -25.65 -65.00
C GLN A 573 18.59 -26.93 -64.66
N THR A 574 19.18 -27.01 -63.46
CA THR A 574 19.88 -28.23 -63.01
C THR A 574 18.92 -29.38 -62.69
N LEU A 575 17.68 -29.09 -62.27
CA LEU A 575 16.66 -30.11 -62.00
C LEU A 575 15.88 -30.56 -63.24
N GLN A 576 15.84 -29.73 -64.30
CA GLN A 576 15.08 -29.98 -65.52
C GLN A 576 15.34 -31.32 -66.23
N PRO A 577 16.59 -31.81 -66.33
CA PRO A 577 16.88 -33.11 -66.93
C PRO A 577 16.15 -34.29 -66.27
N GLY A 578 15.76 -34.17 -64.99
CA GLY A 578 15.09 -35.22 -64.24
C GLY A 578 13.65 -35.53 -64.69
N TRP A 579 12.94 -34.57 -65.30
CA TRP A 579 11.57 -34.79 -65.81
C TRP A 579 11.45 -34.77 -67.34
N GLU A 580 12.53 -34.47 -68.08
CA GLU A 580 12.53 -34.42 -69.55
C GLU A 580 13.38 -35.50 -70.24
N ILE A 581 14.45 -35.99 -69.59
CA ILE A 581 15.48 -36.80 -70.25
C ILE A 581 15.80 -38.10 -69.48
N LEU A 582 16.02 -38.01 -68.17
CA LEU A 582 16.54 -39.12 -67.37
C LEU A 582 15.45 -40.10 -66.96
N ASN A 583 15.67 -41.39 -67.23
CA ASN A 583 14.83 -42.50 -66.78
C ASN A 583 15.61 -43.49 -65.88
N TRP A 584 14.93 -44.43 -65.23
CA TRP A 584 15.56 -45.39 -64.30
C TRP A 584 16.54 -46.39 -64.95
N LYS A 585 16.65 -46.41 -66.28
CA LYS A 585 17.70 -47.18 -67.01
C LYS A 585 18.98 -46.37 -67.25
N SER A 586 18.95 -45.07 -66.99
CA SER A 586 20.06 -44.17 -67.28
C SER A 586 21.21 -44.39 -66.29
N LEU A 587 22.45 -44.46 -66.80
CA LEU A 587 23.65 -44.69 -65.99
C LEU A 587 24.11 -43.43 -65.22
N SER A 588 23.65 -42.24 -65.63
CA SER A 588 24.06 -40.93 -65.10
C SER A 588 23.16 -40.38 -63.97
N VAL A 589 22.24 -41.18 -63.42
CA VAL A 589 21.31 -40.72 -62.37
C VAL A 589 22.06 -40.32 -61.09
N ALA A 590 23.14 -41.03 -60.73
CA ALA A 590 23.94 -40.71 -59.54
C ALA A 590 24.71 -39.38 -59.68
N ASP A 591 25.26 -39.12 -60.88
CA ASP A 591 25.96 -37.86 -61.19
C ASP A 591 24.97 -36.69 -61.17
N TYR A 592 23.78 -36.88 -61.76
CA TYR A 592 22.68 -35.91 -61.71
C TYR A 592 22.23 -35.57 -60.28
N ILE A 593 22.06 -36.58 -59.41
CA ILE A 593 21.71 -36.35 -58.00
C ILE A 593 22.76 -35.48 -57.30
N SER A 594 24.04 -35.73 -57.57
CA SER A 594 25.14 -34.96 -56.98
C SER A 594 25.16 -33.50 -57.46
N GLU A 595 24.97 -33.28 -58.77
CA GLU A 595 24.90 -31.94 -59.37
C GLU A 595 23.67 -31.14 -58.89
N ALA A 596 22.53 -31.82 -58.78
CA ALA A 596 21.30 -31.23 -58.26
C ALA A 596 21.41 -30.87 -56.76
N ASP A 597 22.01 -31.73 -55.94
CA ASP A 597 22.22 -31.47 -54.51
C ASP A 597 23.22 -30.32 -54.30
N GLU A 598 24.31 -30.27 -55.08
CA GLU A 598 25.28 -29.17 -55.02
C GLU A 598 24.64 -27.83 -55.40
N SER A 599 23.89 -27.78 -56.51
CA SER A 599 23.18 -26.58 -56.95
C SER A 599 22.16 -26.09 -55.92
N LEU A 600 21.41 -27.01 -55.30
CA LEU A 600 20.44 -26.69 -54.27
C LEU A 600 21.10 -26.21 -52.96
N ASN A 601 22.22 -26.82 -52.56
CA ASN A 601 22.98 -26.39 -51.38
C ASN A 601 23.60 -24.99 -51.56
N GLN A 602 24.09 -24.67 -52.77
CA GLN A 602 24.56 -23.33 -53.10
C GLN A 602 23.42 -22.29 -52.97
N PHE A 603 22.24 -22.59 -53.50
CA PHE A 603 21.06 -21.73 -53.34
C PHE A 603 20.62 -21.56 -51.89
N HIS A 604 20.56 -22.66 -51.13
CA HIS A 604 20.24 -22.61 -49.70
C HIS A 604 21.21 -21.70 -48.93
N SER A 605 22.51 -21.71 -49.26
CA SER A 605 23.51 -20.83 -48.63
C SER A 605 23.23 -19.34 -48.90
N VAL A 606 22.86 -19.00 -50.14
CA VAL A 606 22.49 -17.63 -50.53
C VAL A 606 21.20 -17.18 -49.84
N TYR A 607 20.18 -18.04 -49.80
CA TYR A 607 18.92 -17.77 -49.08
C TYR A 607 19.14 -17.59 -47.57
N ALA A 608 19.96 -18.44 -46.94
CA ALA A 608 20.30 -18.32 -45.53
C ALA A 608 21.03 -16.99 -45.20
N ALA A 609 21.87 -16.50 -46.12
CA ALA A 609 22.51 -15.18 -45.98
C ALA A 609 21.49 -14.03 -46.07
N LEU A 610 20.49 -14.16 -46.94
CA LEU A 610 19.37 -13.22 -47.05
C LEU A 610 18.53 -13.21 -45.78
N GLU A 611 18.12 -14.37 -45.29
CA GLU A 611 17.30 -14.51 -44.08
C GLU A 611 18.03 -13.96 -42.85
N LYS A 612 19.32 -14.26 -42.71
CA LYS A 612 20.15 -13.68 -41.65
C LYS A 612 20.19 -12.16 -41.72
N THR A 613 20.40 -11.61 -42.90
CA THR A 613 20.47 -10.15 -43.11
C THR A 613 19.12 -9.49 -42.79
N LYS A 614 18.01 -10.09 -43.23
CA LYS A 614 16.65 -9.66 -42.89
C LYS A 614 16.44 -9.61 -41.38
N ASN A 615 16.82 -10.67 -40.66
CA ASN A 615 16.70 -10.74 -39.20
C ASN A 615 17.57 -9.69 -38.50
N ASP A 616 18.81 -9.47 -38.96
CA ASP A 616 19.70 -8.45 -38.41
C ASP A 616 19.16 -7.02 -38.63
N ILE A 617 18.51 -6.77 -39.79
CA ILE A 617 17.85 -5.49 -40.08
C ILE A 617 16.62 -5.31 -39.18
N GLU A 618 15.71 -6.29 -39.11
CA GLU A 618 14.53 -6.24 -38.25
C GLU A 618 14.90 -6.04 -36.76
N GLY A 619 15.99 -6.64 -36.30
CA GLY A 619 16.52 -6.41 -34.95
C GLY A 619 16.85 -4.93 -34.68
N ARG A 620 17.51 -4.26 -35.63
CA ARG A 620 17.83 -2.82 -35.53
C ARG A 620 16.60 -1.93 -35.66
N LEU A 621 15.67 -2.31 -36.54
CA LEU A 621 14.41 -1.59 -36.70
C LEU A 621 13.53 -1.68 -35.46
N LYS A 622 13.57 -2.80 -34.74
CA LYS A 622 12.88 -2.95 -33.45
C LYS A 622 13.41 -1.96 -32.41
N GLU A 623 14.73 -1.81 -32.29
CA GLU A 623 15.33 -0.82 -31.38
C GLU A 623 14.95 0.62 -31.76
N ILE A 624 14.90 0.94 -33.06
CA ILE A 624 14.40 2.24 -33.55
C ILE A 624 12.91 2.43 -33.20
N ALA A 625 12.11 1.38 -33.33
CA ALA A 625 10.69 1.41 -33.02
C ALA A 625 10.38 1.51 -31.52
N GLU A 626 11.31 1.14 -30.63
CA GLU A 626 11.15 1.17 -29.16
C GLU A 626 11.59 2.49 -28.51
N ALA A 627 12.20 3.40 -29.26
CA ALA A 627 12.69 4.68 -28.74
C ALA A 627 11.61 5.55 -28.07
N ASP A 628 12.02 6.32 -27.05
CA ASP A 628 11.16 7.24 -26.31
C ASP A 628 11.39 8.68 -26.78
N LEU A 629 10.33 9.33 -27.24
CA LEU A 629 10.37 10.71 -27.70
C LEU A 629 10.31 11.73 -26.55
N PHE A 630 9.82 11.30 -25.39
CA PHE A 630 9.65 12.12 -24.20
C PHE A 630 10.19 11.39 -22.96
N PRO A 631 11.51 11.09 -22.92
CA PRO A 631 12.12 10.35 -21.83
C PRO A 631 11.92 11.08 -20.49
N GLU A 632 11.53 10.32 -19.46
CA GLU A 632 11.44 10.85 -18.11
C GLU A 632 12.87 11.07 -17.55
N PRO A 633 13.17 12.26 -17.00
CA PRO A 633 14.47 12.50 -16.40
C PRO A 633 14.69 11.55 -15.20
N PRO A 634 15.93 11.13 -14.96
CA PRO A 634 16.23 10.20 -13.87
C PRO A 634 15.81 10.78 -12.51
N PRO A 635 15.37 9.97 -11.55
CA PRO A 635 15.01 10.47 -10.22
C PRO A 635 16.23 11.12 -9.54
N ARG A 636 16.02 12.28 -8.89
CA ARG A 636 17.08 12.96 -8.13
C ARG A 636 17.55 12.05 -6.99
N ALA A 637 18.86 11.75 -6.95
CA ALA A 637 19.47 11.08 -5.82
C ALA A 637 19.23 11.90 -4.52
N PRO A 638 19.00 11.26 -3.36
CA PRO A 638 18.65 11.94 -2.11
C PRO A 638 19.62 13.06 -1.72
N GLN A 639 20.91 12.87 -2.02
CA GLN A 639 21.99 13.83 -1.75
C GLN A 639 21.97 15.11 -2.61
N TYR A 640 21.20 15.13 -3.71
CA TYR A 640 21.07 16.28 -4.62
C TYR A 640 19.61 16.79 -4.72
N GLN A 641 18.74 16.38 -3.80
CA GLN A 641 17.39 16.92 -3.72
C GLN A 641 17.46 18.36 -3.17
N PRO A 642 16.96 19.36 -3.92
CA PRO A 642 16.94 20.73 -3.46
C PRO A 642 15.94 20.86 -2.31
N VAL A 643 16.16 21.83 -1.43
CA VAL A 643 15.27 22.16 -0.30
C VAL A 643 13.84 22.46 -0.77
N THR A 644 13.65 22.75 -2.06
CA THR A 644 12.37 23.04 -2.70
C THR A 644 11.54 21.80 -3.05
N GLY A 645 12.09 20.58 -3.11
CA GLY A 645 11.31 19.34 -3.30
C GLY A 645 11.90 18.35 -4.31
N ALA A 646 11.28 17.17 -4.44
CA ALA A 646 11.81 16.04 -5.22
C ALA A 646 11.70 16.21 -6.76
N LEU A 647 10.70 16.97 -7.25
CA LEU A 647 10.51 17.21 -8.68
C LEU A 647 11.49 18.26 -9.24
N TYR A 648 11.90 18.05 -10.48
CA TYR A 648 12.66 19.04 -11.25
C TYR A 648 11.83 20.29 -11.52
N THR A 649 12.48 21.46 -11.60
CA THR A 649 11.83 22.65 -12.15
C THR A 649 11.45 22.41 -13.61
N CYS A 650 10.44 23.12 -14.11
CA CYS A 650 10.03 23.06 -15.52
C CYS A 650 11.22 23.18 -16.50
N LYS A 651 12.13 24.14 -16.25
CA LYS A 651 13.29 24.37 -17.13
C LYS A 651 14.28 23.20 -17.11
N GLU A 652 14.58 22.66 -15.93
CA GLU A 652 15.48 21.49 -15.81
C GLU A 652 14.85 20.24 -16.40
N TYR A 653 13.56 20.01 -16.18
CA TYR A 653 12.84 18.84 -16.71
C TYR A 653 12.97 18.78 -18.23
N PHE A 654 12.58 19.86 -18.91
CA PHE A 654 12.63 19.92 -20.37
C PHE A 654 14.07 19.86 -20.91
N ALA A 655 15.03 20.54 -20.26
CA ALA A 655 16.44 20.45 -20.65
C ALA A 655 16.99 19.02 -20.58
N LEU A 656 16.67 18.26 -19.51
CA LEU A 656 17.11 16.88 -19.34
C LEU A 656 16.43 15.93 -20.34
N THR A 657 15.11 16.07 -20.51
CA THR A 657 14.36 15.28 -21.50
C THR A 657 14.89 15.53 -22.91
N SER A 658 15.17 16.78 -23.28
CA SER A 658 15.72 17.13 -24.58
C SER A 658 17.14 16.57 -24.79
N ALA A 659 18.00 16.65 -23.77
CA ALA A 659 19.35 16.08 -23.84
C ALA A 659 19.35 14.55 -24.00
N GLU A 660 18.50 13.84 -23.26
CA GLU A 660 18.40 12.38 -23.37
C GLU A 660 17.78 11.96 -24.71
N ARG A 661 16.75 12.68 -25.19
CA ARG A 661 16.18 12.48 -26.53
C ARG A 661 17.24 12.65 -27.62
N GLN A 662 18.04 13.71 -27.54
CA GLN A 662 19.13 13.97 -28.51
C GLN A 662 20.10 12.79 -28.56
N LYS A 663 20.58 12.33 -27.39
CA LYS A 663 21.49 11.19 -27.28
C LYS A 663 20.88 9.90 -27.85
N GLN A 664 19.61 9.62 -27.55
CA GLN A 664 18.93 8.43 -28.09
C GLN A 664 18.84 8.50 -29.61
N PHE A 665 18.44 9.63 -30.18
CA PHE A 665 18.29 9.74 -31.64
C PHE A 665 19.62 9.78 -32.39
N GLU A 666 20.72 10.22 -31.77
CA GLU A 666 22.08 10.04 -32.32
C GLU A 666 22.45 8.55 -32.43
N ASP A 667 22.13 7.76 -31.42
CA ASP A 667 22.30 6.30 -31.46
C ASP A 667 21.39 5.63 -32.51
N LEU A 668 20.13 6.06 -32.63
CA LEU A 668 19.23 5.58 -33.69
C LEU A 668 19.74 5.93 -35.10
N ALA A 669 20.29 7.13 -35.29
CA ALA A 669 20.86 7.53 -36.57
C ALA A 669 22.08 6.67 -36.94
N MET A 670 22.91 6.29 -35.97
CA MET A 670 24.01 5.34 -36.17
C MET A 670 23.49 3.94 -36.55
N LYS A 671 22.45 3.45 -35.87
CA LYS A 671 21.81 2.16 -36.16
C LYS A 671 21.19 2.14 -37.55
N HIS A 672 20.46 3.19 -37.93
CA HIS A 672 19.94 3.36 -39.29
C HIS A 672 21.06 3.31 -40.34
N THR A 673 22.15 4.05 -40.13
CA THR A 673 23.29 4.07 -41.05
C THR A 673 23.95 2.68 -41.19
N SER A 674 23.93 1.88 -40.12
CA SER A 674 24.49 0.51 -40.10
C SER A 674 23.70 -0.51 -40.92
N ILE A 675 22.45 -0.21 -41.32
CA ILE A 675 21.62 -1.09 -42.19
C ILE A 675 22.24 -1.17 -43.59
N SER A 676 22.75 -0.05 -44.13
CA SER A 676 23.33 0.01 -45.47
C SER A 676 24.46 -1.01 -45.69
N PRO A 677 25.48 -1.13 -44.80
CA PRO A 677 26.49 -2.18 -44.88
C PRO A 677 25.94 -3.63 -44.93
N LEU A 678 24.83 -3.92 -44.25
CA LEU A 678 24.23 -5.25 -44.30
C LEU A 678 23.64 -5.54 -45.69
N LEU A 679 22.93 -4.56 -46.26
CA LEU A 679 22.36 -4.67 -47.60
C LEU A 679 23.43 -4.73 -48.69
N ILE A 680 24.55 -4.00 -48.53
CA ILE A 680 25.71 -4.07 -49.44
C ILE A 680 26.39 -5.44 -49.33
N LYS A 681 26.49 -6.00 -48.12
CA LYS A 681 27.03 -7.36 -47.93
C LYS A 681 26.13 -8.42 -48.57
N LEU A 682 24.81 -8.25 -48.45
CA LEU A 682 23.84 -9.14 -49.11
C LEU A 682 23.93 -9.05 -50.63
N GLU A 683 24.06 -7.85 -51.19
CA GLU A 683 24.34 -7.64 -52.62
C GLU A 683 25.62 -8.38 -53.04
N GLY A 684 26.65 -8.39 -52.18
CA GLY A 684 27.91 -9.11 -52.45
C GLY A 684 27.73 -10.63 -52.55
N VAL A 685 26.82 -11.19 -51.75
CA VAL A 685 26.51 -12.63 -51.77
C VAL A 685 25.60 -13.00 -52.93
N VAL A 686 24.57 -12.19 -53.19
CA VAL A 686 23.54 -12.50 -54.19
C VAL A 686 23.96 -12.11 -55.61
N MET A 687 24.47 -10.89 -55.78
CA MET A 687 24.76 -10.28 -57.09
C MET A 687 26.26 -10.23 -57.42
N LYS A 688 27.13 -10.67 -56.50
CA LYS A 688 28.61 -10.54 -56.60
C LYS A 688 29.06 -9.09 -56.82
N SER A 689 28.31 -8.14 -56.25
CA SER A 689 28.51 -6.70 -56.36
C SER A 689 28.40 -6.06 -54.98
N SER A 690 29.16 -5.00 -54.70
CA SER A 690 29.18 -4.33 -53.38
C SER A 690 28.92 -2.84 -53.52
N THR A 691 28.08 -2.46 -54.47
CA THR A 691 27.91 -1.06 -54.89
C THR A 691 26.87 -0.31 -54.08
N GLY A 692 25.92 -0.99 -53.44
CA GLY A 692 24.74 -0.42 -52.77
C GLY A 692 23.69 0.16 -53.71
N GLU A 693 23.85 -0.02 -55.03
CA GLU A 693 23.10 0.64 -56.10
C GLU A 693 22.75 -0.34 -57.25
N HIS A 694 22.76 -1.64 -56.99
CA HIS A 694 22.55 -2.65 -58.03
C HIS A 694 21.11 -2.61 -58.57
N PRO A 695 20.87 -2.62 -59.91
CA PRO A 695 19.54 -2.50 -60.50
C PRO A 695 18.51 -3.52 -59.98
N ASP A 696 18.93 -4.77 -59.81
CA ASP A 696 18.04 -5.86 -59.35
C ASP A 696 17.74 -5.79 -57.84
N MET A 697 18.51 -5.01 -57.07
CA MET A 697 18.28 -4.80 -55.63
C MET A 697 17.41 -3.57 -55.34
N VAL A 698 17.11 -2.73 -56.34
CA VAL A 698 16.36 -1.47 -56.18
C VAL A 698 15.02 -1.68 -55.47
N ALA A 699 14.25 -2.70 -55.87
CA ALA A 699 12.97 -3.01 -55.25
C ALA A 699 13.12 -3.44 -53.78
N TYR A 700 14.20 -4.16 -53.46
CA TYR A 700 14.52 -4.62 -52.11
C TYR A 700 14.97 -3.46 -51.20
N TYR A 701 15.77 -2.52 -51.73
CA TYR A 701 16.13 -1.30 -51.00
C TYR A 701 14.89 -0.45 -50.70
N ALA A 702 14.02 -0.26 -51.70
CA ALA A 702 12.78 0.51 -51.52
C ALA A 702 11.84 -0.12 -50.48
N TYR A 703 11.75 -1.46 -50.43
CA TYR A 703 11.00 -2.17 -49.40
C TYR A 703 11.50 -1.85 -47.99
N TRP A 704 12.82 -1.93 -47.76
CA TRP A 704 13.40 -1.62 -46.45
C TRP A 704 13.30 -0.13 -46.10
N GLU A 705 13.47 0.77 -47.06
CA GLU A 705 13.29 2.20 -46.83
C GLU A 705 11.85 2.54 -46.41
N GLN A 706 10.85 1.94 -47.06
CA GLN A 706 9.44 2.09 -46.67
C GLN A 706 9.19 1.53 -45.27
N ARG A 707 9.74 0.34 -44.96
CA ARG A 707 9.61 -0.28 -43.65
C ARG A 707 10.22 0.57 -42.54
N ILE A 708 11.37 1.22 -42.79
CA ILE A 708 12.00 2.18 -41.88
C ILE A 708 11.08 3.36 -41.62
N PHE A 709 10.50 3.94 -42.67
CA PHE A 709 9.56 5.07 -42.55
C PHE A 709 8.33 4.70 -41.72
N ASP A 710 7.68 3.57 -42.03
CA ASP A 710 6.45 3.15 -41.35
C ASP A 710 6.68 2.96 -39.84
N LEU A 711 7.80 2.33 -39.46
CA LEU A 711 8.15 2.12 -38.05
C LEU A 711 8.53 3.42 -37.33
N LEU A 712 9.26 4.31 -38.00
CA LEU A 712 9.60 5.62 -37.45
C LEU A 712 8.34 6.46 -37.22
N TYR A 713 7.42 6.46 -38.19
CA TYR A 713 6.13 7.15 -38.10
C TYR A 713 5.28 6.59 -36.95
N GLN A 714 5.12 5.27 -36.87
CA GLN A 714 4.37 4.61 -35.79
C GLN A 714 4.96 4.89 -34.41
N MET A 715 6.29 4.88 -34.29
CA MET A 715 6.98 5.22 -33.03
C MET A 715 6.63 6.63 -32.58
N ILE A 716 6.60 7.62 -33.48
CA ILE A 716 6.28 9.03 -33.14
C ILE A 716 4.83 9.18 -32.71
N VAL A 717 3.89 8.61 -33.47
CA VAL A 717 2.46 8.65 -33.14
C VAL A 717 2.21 8.01 -31.78
N ARG A 718 2.79 6.82 -31.52
CA ARG A 718 2.68 6.13 -30.23
C ARG A 718 3.24 6.99 -29.09
N ASN A 719 4.42 7.58 -29.27
CA ASN A 719 5.04 8.41 -28.25
C ASN A 719 4.24 9.68 -27.93
N LEU A 720 3.68 10.36 -28.94
CA LEU A 720 2.80 11.52 -28.74
C LEU A 720 1.51 11.14 -28.02
N GLN A 721 0.90 9.99 -28.34
CA GLN A 721 -0.27 9.46 -27.62
C GLN A 721 0.05 9.16 -26.16
N LEU A 722 1.19 8.49 -25.88
CA LEU A 722 1.64 8.20 -24.53
C LEU A 722 1.92 9.48 -23.74
N TYR A 723 2.55 10.48 -24.36
CA TYR A 723 2.82 11.76 -23.71
C TYR A 723 1.52 12.55 -23.43
N LEU A 724 0.57 12.56 -24.37
CA LEU A 724 -0.76 13.15 -24.13
C LEU A 724 -1.45 12.51 -22.92
N ALA A 725 -1.46 11.17 -22.84
CA ALA A 725 -2.01 10.45 -21.70
C ALA A 725 -1.28 10.80 -20.39
N ARG A 726 0.05 10.94 -20.44
CA ARG A 726 0.88 11.34 -19.29
C ARG A 726 0.53 12.75 -18.78
N VAL A 727 0.32 13.70 -19.70
CA VAL A 727 -0.07 15.09 -19.38
C VAL A 727 -1.49 15.19 -18.85
N GLN A 728 -2.41 14.35 -19.35
CA GLN A 728 -3.81 14.31 -18.93
C GLN A 728 -4.03 13.58 -17.60
N HIS A 729 -3.05 12.81 -17.12
CA HIS A 729 -3.19 11.99 -15.93
C HIS A 729 -3.51 12.83 -14.69
N PRO A 730 -4.65 12.62 -14.01
CA PRO A 730 -5.00 13.36 -12.81
C PRO A 730 -4.06 12.96 -11.66
N GLY A 731 -3.61 13.94 -10.86
CA GLY A 731 -2.84 13.63 -9.65
C GLY A 731 -1.33 13.41 -9.82
N LYS A 732 -0.81 13.30 -11.05
CA LYS A 732 0.62 13.01 -11.30
C LYS A 732 1.33 14.19 -11.97
N PRO A 733 2.09 15.01 -11.22
CA PRO A 733 2.88 16.10 -11.79
C PRO A 733 4.13 15.58 -12.51
N LEU A 734 4.52 16.26 -13.60
CA LEU A 734 5.75 16.00 -14.35
C LEU A 734 6.91 16.86 -13.85
N PHE A 735 6.62 18.11 -13.56
CA PHE A 735 7.60 19.08 -13.11
C PHE A 735 6.96 20.08 -12.15
N ALA A 736 7.83 20.81 -11.46
CA ALA A 736 7.45 21.84 -10.53
C ALA A 736 7.64 23.26 -11.11
N VAL A 737 6.80 24.18 -10.67
CA VAL A 737 6.94 25.63 -10.92
C VAL A 737 6.95 26.34 -9.58
N ASP A 738 7.99 27.12 -9.33
CA ASP A 738 8.15 27.88 -8.09
C ASP A 738 7.32 29.16 -8.15
N LEU A 739 6.50 29.37 -7.12
CA LEU A 739 5.82 30.64 -6.89
C LEU A 739 6.58 31.43 -5.83
N MET A 740 6.84 32.69 -6.15
CA MET A 740 7.54 33.63 -5.27
C MET A 740 6.89 35.02 -5.35
N LEU A 741 7.17 35.86 -4.38
CA LEU A 741 6.71 37.24 -4.38
C LEU A 741 7.74 38.13 -5.09
N ALA A 742 7.35 38.81 -6.18
CA ALA A 742 8.17 39.83 -6.84
C ALA A 742 7.53 41.20 -6.62
N GLY A 743 8.11 41.98 -5.70
CA GLY A 743 7.49 43.23 -5.25
C GLY A 743 6.20 42.96 -4.49
N THR A 744 5.05 43.16 -5.15
CA THR A 744 3.71 42.96 -4.55
C THR A 744 2.87 41.91 -5.28
N ASP A 745 3.35 41.41 -6.42
CA ASP A 745 2.64 40.44 -7.25
C ASP A 745 3.28 39.05 -7.08
N VAL A 746 2.44 38.02 -7.10
CA VAL A 746 2.91 36.63 -7.05
C VAL A 746 3.26 36.18 -8.45
N VAL A 747 4.50 35.74 -8.65
CA VAL A 747 5.06 35.36 -9.94
C VAL A 747 5.51 33.91 -9.92
N GLY A 748 5.40 33.25 -11.08
CA GLY A 748 5.94 31.91 -11.29
C GLY A 748 7.29 31.94 -11.99
N ASN A 749 8.16 31.00 -11.65
CA ASN A 749 9.39 30.73 -12.37
C ASN A 749 9.35 29.30 -12.97
N PRO A 750 9.10 29.14 -14.28
CA PRO A 750 8.84 30.17 -15.30
C PRO A 750 7.45 30.83 -15.21
N GLN A 751 7.29 31.97 -15.88
CA GLN A 751 6.00 32.64 -16.04
C GLN A 751 5.06 31.83 -16.94
N PRO A 752 3.72 31.97 -16.83
CA PRO A 752 2.77 31.21 -17.66
C PRO A 752 3.06 31.25 -19.18
N ALA A 753 3.41 32.42 -19.72
CA ALA A 753 3.71 32.57 -21.14
C ALA A 753 5.04 31.88 -21.54
N GLU A 754 6.05 31.95 -20.68
CA GLU A 754 7.33 31.27 -20.89
C GLU A 754 7.17 29.76 -20.78
N LEU A 755 6.39 29.28 -19.80
CA LEU A 755 6.04 27.87 -19.64
C LEU A 755 5.37 27.30 -20.89
N TYR A 756 4.36 28.00 -21.41
CA TYR A 756 3.69 27.58 -22.64
C TYR A 756 4.66 27.54 -23.83
N ARG A 757 5.55 28.55 -23.96
CA ARG A 757 6.58 28.56 -25.00
C ARG A 757 7.54 27.38 -24.90
N LEU A 758 7.98 26.99 -23.69
CA LEU A 758 8.84 25.82 -23.47
C LEU A 758 8.15 24.53 -23.90
N VAL A 759 6.86 24.37 -23.57
CA VAL A 759 6.07 23.20 -24.02
C VAL A 759 6.00 23.13 -25.55
N ILE A 760 5.68 24.24 -26.22
CA ILE A 760 5.59 24.27 -27.68
C ILE A 760 6.96 23.99 -28.32
N GLN A 761 8.04 24.49 -27.72
CA GLN A 761 9.40 24.18 -28.15
C GLN A 761 9.66 22.66 -28.04
N GLU A 762 9.32 22.05 -26.91
CA GLU A 762 9.54 20.60 -26.72
C GLU A 762 8.75 19.72 -27.68
N LEU A 763 7.50 20.08 -27.98
CA LEU A 763 6.71 19.35 -28.98
C LEU A 763 7.28 19.50 -30.40
N ARG A 764 7.85 20.66 -30.72
CA ARG A 764 8.53 20.90 -31.99
C ARG A 764 9.82 20.10 -32.07
N ASP A 765 10.67 20.20 -31.06
CA ASP A 765 11.96 19.52 -30.97
C ASP A 765 11.78 18.00 -31.04
N ALA A 766 10.73 17.48 -30.41
CA ALA A 766 10.32 16.07 -30.49
C ALA A 766 10.07 15.59 -31.92
N VAL A 767 9.49 16.41 -32.80
CA VAL A 767 9.29 16.02 -34.21
C VAL A 767 10.55 16.31 -35.03
N GLU A 768 11.21 17.44 -34.79
CA GLU A 768 12.41 17.88 -35.52
C GLU A 768 13.62 16.97 -35.33
N ILE A 769 13.73 16.26 -34.20
CA ILE A 769 14.82 15.31 -33.95
C ILE A 769 14.92 14.19 -35.01
N THR A 770 13.81 13.88 -35.69
CA THR A 770 13.77 12.90 -36.79
C THR A 770 14.63 13.31 -38.00
N ARG A 771 15.05 14.58 -38.08
CA ARG A 771 16.02 15.07 -39.08
C ARG A 771 17.40 14.41 -38.95
N LEU A 772 17.71 13.80 -37.82
CA LEU A 772 18.95 13.03 -37.66
C LEU A 772 18.95 11.74 -38.51
N ILE A 773 17.77 11.26 -38.90
CA ILE A 773 17.61 10.06 -39.73
C ILE A 773 17.53 10.49 -41.21
N VAL A 774 18.67 10.43 -41.88
CA VAL A 774 18.85 10.79 -43.29
C VAL A 774 18.40 9.64 -44.19
N ARG A 775 17.63 9.94 -45.24
CA ARG A 775 17.14 8.94 -46.20
C ARG A 775 18.23 8.37 -47.09
N TRP A 776 17.90 7.30 -47.81
CA TRP A 776 18.77 6.77 -48.85
C TRP A 776 18.64 7.57 -50.15
N CYS A 777 19.67 7.51 -51.00
CA CYS A 777 19.55 7.96 -52.38
C CYS A 777 18.50 7.08 -53.08
N ARG A 778 17.74 7.69 -53.97
CA ARG A 778 16.66 6.97 -54.67
C ARG A 778 17.21 5.77 -55.44
N GLY A 779 16.66 4.59 -55.16
CA GLY A 779 17.05 3.33 -55.79
C GLY A 779 18.35 2.73 -55.24
N SER A 780 18.82 3.19 -54.09
CA SER A 780 20.01 2.66 -53.42
C SER A 780 19.76 2.45 -51.94
N CYS A 781 20.72 1.83 -51.25
CA CYS A 781 20.78 1.82 -49.79
C CYS A 781 21.81 2.81 -49.21
N LYS A 782 22.40 3.69 -50.04
CA LYS A 782 23.40 4.67 -49.58
C LYS A 782 22.72 5.89 -48.97
N ILE A 783 23.23 6.37 -47.84
CA ILE A 783 22.77 7.63 -47.23
C ILE A 783 22.90 8.79 -48.22
N ALA A 784 21.82 9.58 -48.36
CA ALA A 784 21.78 10.74 -49.24
C ALA A 784 22.77 11.83 -48.77
N PRO A 785 23.69 12.31 -49.63
CA PRO A 785 24.61 13.37 -49.28
C PRO A 785 23.88 14.71 -49.10
N GLY A 786 24.43 15.57 -48.24
CA GLY A 786 23.88 16.92 -48.04
C GLY A 786 24.17 17.85 -49.23
N ILE A 787 23.21 18.69 -49.60
CA ILE A 787 23.31 19.68 -50.69
C ILE A 787 23.48 21.07 -50.08
N LYS A 788 24.46 21.85 -50.56
CA LYS A 788 24.64 23.24 -50.13
C LYS A 788 23.57 24.12 -50.80
N VAL A 789 22.82 24.89 -50.01
CA VAL A 789 21.78 25.81 -50.51
C VAL A 789 22.33 27.24 -50.53
N ASP A 790 22.12 27.99 -51.62
CA ASP A 790 22.80 29.25 -51.98
C ASP A 790 22.56 30.47 -51.04
N SER A 791 22.08 30.26 -49.82
CA SER A 791 21.82 31.33 -48.85
C SER A 791 22.27 31.02 -47.41
N THR A 792 22.83 29.84 -47.15
CA THR A 792 23.29 29.41 -45.82
C THR A 792 24.48 28.46 -45.95
N ASP A 793 25.45 28.51 -45.04
CA ASP A 793 26.58 27.56 -45.01
C ASP A 793 26.17 26.13 -44.55
N GLU A 794 24.88 25.92 -44.24
CA GLU A 794 24.31 24.63 -43.83
C GLU A 794 23.96 23.74 -45.03
N LEU A 795 24.26 22.44 -44.91
CA LEU A 795 23.91 21.40 -45.88
C LEU A 795 22.46 20.95 -45.68
N TYR A 796 21.62 21.08 -46.70
CA TYR A 796 20.29 20.50 -46.74
C TYR A 796 20.37 18.98 -46.89
N ARG A 797 19.71 18.23 -45.99
CA ARG A 797 19.69 16.76 -45.97
C ARG A 797 18.27 16.27 -46.20
N PHE A 798 18.12 15.25 -47.05
CA PHE A 798 16.85 14.56 -47.26
C PHE A 798 16.57 13.64 -46.06
N THR A 799 15.48 13.89 -45.34
CA THR A 799 15.11 13.18 -44.10
C THR A 799 13.65 12.77 -44.13
N PHE A 800 13.24 11.88 -43.24
CA PHE A 800 11.82 11.49 -43.10
C PHE A 800 10.97 12.59 -42.43
N TYR A 801 11.60 13.59 -41.81
CA TYR A 801 10.94 14.67 -41.07
C TYR A 801 9.87 15.40 -41.87
N GLU A 802 10.11 15.71 -43.15
CA GLU A 802 9.18 16.55 -43.93
C GLU A 802 7.82 15.89 -44.14
N GLU A 803 7.79 14.57 -44.30
CA GLU A 803 6.55 13.80 -44.46
C GLU A 803 5.85 13.62 -43.10
N ILE A 804 6.63 13.33 -42.05
CA ILE A 804 6.12 13.18 -40.68
C ILE A 804 5.50 14.49 -40.19
N ALA A 805 6.17 15.62 -40.37
CA ALA A 805 5.71 16.94 -39.93
C ALA A 805 4.46 17.43 -40.68
N LYS A 806 4.21 16.93 -41.90
CA LYS A 806 3.01 17.22 -42.70
C LYS A 806 1.84 16.29 -42.39
N SER A 807 2.04 15.24 -41.60
CA SER A 807 0.96 14.32 -41.22
C SER A 807 -0.10 15.03 -40.37
N ALA A 808 -1.37 14.89 -40.79
CA ALA A 808 -2.51 15.43 -40.05
C ALA A 808 -2.65 14.79 -38.65
N GLU A 809 -2.37 13.49 -38.52
CA GLU A 809 -2.48 12.77 -37.24
C GLU A 809 -1.44 13.28 -36.23
N VAL A 810 -0.19 13.49 -36.66
CA VAL A 810 0.87 14.05 -35.82
C VAL A 810 0.52 15.49 -35.41
N ALA A 811 0.05 16.30 -36.36
CA ALA A 811 -0.35 17.68 -36.09
C ALA A 811 -1.52 17.76 -35.08
N ASP A 812 -2.52 16.88 -35.21
CA ASP A 812 -3.66 16.82 -34.29
C ASP A 812 -3.23 16.41 -32.88
N LEU A 813 -2.35 15.42 -32.73
CA LEU A 813 -1.82 15.01 -31.43
C LEU A 813 -1.01 16.13 -30.76
N VAL A 814 -0.11 16.78 -31.50
CA VAL A 814 0.65 17.95 -31.01
C VAL A 814 -0.30 19.07 -30.57
N GLN A 815 -1.35 19.34 -31.35
CA GLN A 815 -2.34 20.37 -31.01
C GLN A 815 -3.15 20.00 -29.76
N GLN A 816 -3.53 18.74 -29.58
CA GLN A 816 -4.23 18.26 -28.38
C GLN A 816 -3.36 18.41 -27.11
N ILE A 817 -2.07 18.06 -27.20
CA ILE A 817 -1.12 18.24 -26.08
C ILE A 817 -0.98 19.74 -25.76
N ALA A 818 -0.77 20.58 -26.77
CA ALA A 818 -0.66 22.04 -26.60
C ALA A 818 -1.92 22.64 -25.95
N ARG A 819 -3.13 22.24 -26.37
CA ARG A 819 -4.41 22.69 -25.77
C ARG A 819 -4.54 22.25 -24.31
N THR A 820 -4.09 21.04 -23.99
CA THR A 820 -4.10 20.51 -22.62
C THR A 820 -3.18 21.35 -21.71
N TYR A 821 -1.95 21.62 -22.16
CA TYR A 821 -1.04 22.51 -21.45
C TYR A 821 -1.56 23.94 -21.34
N ALA A 822 -2.15 24.52 -22.39
CA ALA A 822 -2.76 25.84 -22.33
C ALA A 822 -3.82 25.91 -21.20
N THR A 823 -4.64 24.86 -21.08
CA THR A 823 -5.64 24.76 -20.01
C THR A 823 -5.00 24.71 -18.61
N HIS A 824 -3.88 23.99 -18.44
CA HIS A 824 -3.15 23.92 -17.16
C HIS A 824 -2.46 25.24 -16.84
N VAL A 825 -1.81 25.87 -17.83
CA VAL A 825 -1.18 27.18 -17.73
C VAL A 825 -2.20 28.26 -17.35
N ASP A 826 -3.40 28.23 -17.93
CA ASP A 826 -4.49 29.16 -17.57
C ASP A 826 -5.01 28.95 -16.15
N LYS A 827 -5.06 27.70 -15.67
CA LYS A 827 -5.40 27.41 -14.27
C LYS A 827 -4.32 27.92 -13.31
N MET A 828 -3.04 27.74 -13.66
CA MET A 828 -1.91 28.30 -12.92
C MET A 828 -1.97 29.83 -12.89
N LYS A 829 -2.22 30.48 -14.03
CA LYS A 829 -2.36 31.95 -14.12
C LYS A 829 -3.52 32.45 -13.27
N ARG A 830 -4.70 31.82 -13.36
CA ARG A 830 -5.85 32.15 -12.49
C ARG A 830 -5.52 32.02 -11.01
N TYR A 831 -4.74 31.00 -10.64
CA TYR A 831 -4.28 30.86 -9.27
C TYR A 831 -3.36 32.02 -8.86
N GLN A 832 -2.36 32.37 -9.67
CA GLN A 832 -1.50 33.55 -9.44
C GLN A 832 -2.33 34.84 -9.30
N ASP A 833 -3.26 35.09 -10.22
CA ASP A 833 -4.12 36.28 -10.21
C ASP A 833 -5.02 36.33 -8.96
N SER A 834 -5.42 35.19 -8.40
CA SER A 834 -6.21 35.15 -7.15
C SER A 834 -5.49 35.75 -5.94
N TRP A 835 -4.15 35.83 -5.97
CA TRP A 835 -3.34 36.48 -4.93
C TRP A 835 -3.37 38.01 -5.02
N ARG A 836 -3.84 38.61 -6.13
CA ARG A 836 -3.96 40.07 -6.28
C ARG A 836 -4.84 40.70 -5.20
N LYS A 837 -5.84 39.97 -4.66
CA LYS A 837 -6.67 40.44 -3.54
C LYS A 837 -5.87 40.70 -2.26
N HIS A 838 -4.67 40.12 -2.15
CA HIS A 838 -3.76 40.29 -1.02
C HIS A 838 -2.62 41.28 -1.29
N LYS A 839 -2.58 41.92 -2.47
CA LYS A 839 -1.52 42.86 -2.89
C LYS A 839 -1.23 43.93 -1.82
N ASN A 840 -2.28 44.46 -1.19
CA ASN A 840 -2.16 45.50 -0.17
C ASN A 840 -1.44 45.04 1.12
N LYS A 841 -1.36 43.74 1.38
CA LYS A 841 -0.65 43.20 2.55
C LYS A 841 0.87 43.20 2.34
N PHE A 842 1.32 43.29 1.10
CA PHE A 842 2.73 43.15 0.71
C PHE A 842 3.41 44.47 0.36
N PHE A 843 2.82 45.63 0.70
CA PHE A 843 3.42 46.92 0.36
C PHE A 843 4.85 47.10 0.93
N PRO A 844 5.77 47.74 0.18
CA PRO A 844 7.13 47.97 0.66
C PRO A 844 7.20 48.98 1.83
N ASN A 845 6.51 50.13 1.71
CA ASN A 845 6.61 51.24 2.67
C ASN A 845 5.61 51.09 3.83
N LYS A 846 5.87 50.12 4.71
CA LYS A 846 5.03 49.83 5.89
C LYS A 846 5.17 50.92 6.95
N GLU A 847 6.37 51.44 7.14
CA GLU A 847 6.68 52.42 8.19
C GLU A 847 5.85 53.70 8.05
N ALA A 848 5.76 54.30 6.85
CA ALA A 848 4.97 55.51 6.64
C ALA A 848 3.46 55.31 6.86
N GLN A 849 2.94 54.10 6.61
CA GLN A 849 1.52 53.80 6.87
C GLN A 849 1.25 53.64 8.35
N VAL A 850 2.16 52.99 9.08
CA VAL A 850 2.08 52.83 10.53
C VAL A 850 2.21 54.18 11.23
N GLU A 851 3.17 55.00 10.83
CA GLU A 851 3.40 56.35 11.39
C GLU A 851 2.17 57.25 11.25
N ARG A 852 1.57 57.33 10.06
CA ARG A 852 0.32 58.07 9.83
C ARG A 852 -0.87 57.57 10.64
N TRP A 853 -0.87 56.30 11.01
CA TRP A 853 -1.94 55.71 11.81
C TRP A 853 -1.75 55.97 13.30
N ILE A 854 -0.50 55.96 13.77
CA ILE A 854 -0.10 56.20 15.17
C ILE A 854 -0.15 57.69 15.53
N SER A 855 0.12 58.60 14.58
CA SER A 855 0.04 60.06 14.80
C SER A 855 -1.34 60.59 15.21
N LYS A 856 -2.36 59.72 15.23
CA LYS A 856 -3.72 60.02 15.72
C LYS A 856 -3.91 59.77 17.22
N GLY A 857 -2.84 59.56 17.99
CA GLY A 857 -2.89 59.36 19.44
C GLY A 857 -3.43 57.99 19.84
N ARG A 858 -2.77 56.91 19.38
CA ARG A 858 -3.19 55.52 19.65
C ARG A 858 -2.64 55.00 20.98
N THR A 859 -3.48 54.25 21.68
CA THR A 859 -3.11 53.54 22.91
C THR A 859 -2.23 52.32 22.61
N ALA A 860 -1.48 51.86 23.61
CA ALA A 860 -0.65 50.65 23.48
C ALA A 860 -1.48 49.41 23.08
N ILE A 861 -2.71 49.31 23.60
CA ILE A 861 -3.66 48.21 23.33
C ILE A 861 -4.13 48.25 21.88
N GLU A 862 -4.56 49.40 21.35
CA GLU A 862 -4.99 49.52 19.95
C GLU A 862 -3.86 49.14 18.98
N ILE A 863 -2.61 49.53 19.28
CA ILE A 863 -1.45 49.15 18.47
C ILE A 863 -1.25 47.62 18.53
N HIS A 864 -1.37 47.02 19.72
CA HIS A 864 -1.24 45.57 19.88
C HIS A 864 -2.35 44.80 19.15
N GLU A 865 -3.61 45.21 19.27
CA GLU A 865 -4.73 44.65 18.51
C GLU A 865 -4.46 44.73 17.01
N LYS A 866 -3.87 45.83 16.54
CA LYS A 866 -3.52 45.99 15.12
C LYS A 866 -2.41 45.04 14.68
N ILE A 867 -1.41 44.79 15.52
CA ILE A 867 -0.38 43.76 15.28
C ILE A 867 -1.04 42.39 15.14
N LEU A 868 -1.90 42.00 16.09
CA LEU A 868 -2.61 40.71 16.06
C LEU A 868 -3.53 40.59 14.84
N GLU A 869 -4.22 41.65 14.45
CA GLU A 869 -5.06 41.69 13.24
C GLU A 869 -4.22 41.42 11.97
N MET A 870 -3.03 42.03 11.88
CA MET A 870 -2.13 41.88 10.73
C MET A 870 -1.48 40.49 10.71
N GLU A 871 -1.04 39.99 11.86
CA GLU A 871 -0.49 38.64 12.01
C GLU A 871 -1.55 37.58 11.69
N GLY A 872 -2.77 37.71 12.20
CA GLY A 872 -3.89 36.81 11.88
C GLY A 872 -4.19 36.79 10.38
N LYS A 873 -4.29 37.98 9.75
CA LYS A 873 -4.51 38.11 8.30
C LYS A 873 -3.41 37.48 7.43
N LEU A 874 -2.20 37.32 7.95
CA LEU A 874 -1.06 36.71 7.24
C LEU A 874 -0.83 35.25 7.66
N ALA A 875 -1.24 34.86 8.87
CA ALA A 875 -1.20 33.49 9.36
C ALA A 875 -2.05 32.56 8.50
N ASP A 876 -3.25 33.00 8.11
CA ASP A 876 -4.11 32.27 7.16
C ASP A 876 -3.40 31.98 5.82
N LEU A 877 -2.58 32.93 5.35
CA LEU A 877 -1.80 32.77 4.12
C LEU A 877 -0.59 31.86 4.32
N CYS A 878 -0.01 31.84 5.53
CA CYS A 878 1.07 30.93 5.90
C CYS A 878 0.60 29.48 6.09
N ALA A 879 -0.69 29.29 6.40
CA ALA A 879 -1.32 27.98 6.58
C ALA A 879 -1.69 27.29 5.25
N ILE A 880 -1.60 28.01 4.12
CA ILE A 880 -1.82 27.42 2.79
C ILE A 880 -0.76 26.33 2.56
N PRO A 881 -1.14 25.14 2.03
CA PRO A 881 -0.19 24.08 1.71
C PRO A 881 0.97 24.56 0.85
N THR A 882 2.19 24.09 1.15
CA THR A 882 3.42 24.46 0.44
C THR A 882 3.48 23.93 -0.99
N GLU A 883 2.55 23.04 -1.36
CA GLU A 883 2.48 22.40 -2.66
C GLU A 883 1.03 22.37 -3.15
N ARG A 884 0.82 22.64 -4.44
CA ARG A 884 -0.51 22.61 -5.06
C ARG A 884 -0.44 22.05 -6.47
N LEU A 885 -1.30 21.10 -6.79
CA LEU A 885 -1.34 20.49 -8.11
C LEU A 885 -2.26 21.24 -9.09
N VAL A 886 -1.78 21.45 -10.31
CA VAL A 886 -2.54 21.98 -11.46
C VAL A 886 -2.28 21.11 -12.69
N GLY A 887 -3.11 20.08 -12.89
CA GLY A 887 -2.90 19.11 -13.96
C GLY A 887 -1.56 18.39 -13.77
N CYS A 888 -0.73 18.40 -14.81
CA CYS A 888 0.64 17.86 -14.75
C CYS A 888 1.69 18.82 -14.12
N ILE A 889 1.28 19.97 -13.58
CA ILE A 889 2.19 20.99 -13.02
C ILE A 889 2.03 21.02 -11.49
N GLN A 890 3.12 20.85 -10.75
CA GLN A 890 3.13 21.09 -9.30
C GLN A 890 3.60 22.51 -8.99
N LEU A 891 2.74 23.32 -8.39
CA LEU A 891 3.11 24.64 -7.88
C LEU A 891 3.77 24.49 -6.51
N ARG A 892 4.97 25.04 -6.36
CA ARG A 892 5.69 25.08 -5.09
C ARG A 892 5.58 26.47 -4.48
N LEU A 893 5.01 26.54 -3.29
CA LEU A 893 4.69 27.76 -2.57
C LEU A 893 5.62 28.02 -1.38
N ARG A 894 6.63 27.17 -1.15
CA ARG A 894 7.54 27.30 0.00
C ARG A 894 8.21 28.68 0.06
N GLU A 895 8.74 29.17 -1.06
CA GLU A 895 9.35 30.51 -1.16
C GLU A 895 8.32 31.63 -0.97
N LEU A 896 7.15 31.51 -1.61
CA LEU A 896 6.05 32.46 -1.40
C LEU A 896 5.63 32.55 0.07
N ILE A 897 5.46 31.42 0.76
CA ILE A 897 5.08 31.36 2.18
C ILE A 897 6.20 31.95 3.05
N HIS A 898 7.46 31.70 2.72
CA HIS A 898 8.58 32.34 3.37
C HIS A 898 8.51 33.88 3.23
N ASN A 899 8.26 34.39 2.02
CA ASN A 899 8.05 35.83 1.80
C ASN A 899 6.85 36.37 2.60
N VAL A 900 5.75 35.63 2.70
CA VAL A 900 4.58 36.03 3.52
C VAL A 900 4.96 36.16 5.00
N LYS A 901 5.70 35.18 5.55
CA LYS A 901 6.20 35.23 6.94
C LYS A 901 7.13 36.41 7.17
N GLU A 902 8.04 36.67 6.24
CA GLU A 902 8.94 37.82 6.28
C GLU A 902 8.16 39.15 6.29
N HIS A 903 7.10 39.24 5.47
CA HIS A 903 6.20 40.40 5.47
C HIS A 903 5.42 40.56 6.78
N SER A 904 4.99 39.46 7.42
CA SER A 904 4.35 39.49 8.75
C SER A 904 5.28 40.06 9.79
N TYR A 905 6.52 39.55 9.84
CA TYR A 905 7.56 40.06 10.74
C TYR A 905 7.85 41.55 10.50
N LYS A 906 7.95 41.99 9.23
CA LYS A 906 8.15 43.40 8.90
C LYS A 906 6.99 44.30 9.37
N TRP A 907 5.75 43.83 9.34
CA TRP A 907 4.60 44.57 9.89
C TRP A 907 4.70 44.67 11.41
N THR A 908 4.91 43.55 12.11
CA THR A 908 5.06 43.52 13.57
C THR A 908 6.19 44.44 14.02
N LYS A 909 7.36 44.38 13.35
CA LYS A 909 8.51 45.25 13.63
C LYS A 909 8.20 46.74 13.41
N ALA A 910 7.44 47.10 12.37
CA ALA A 910 7.10 48.50 12.10
C ALA A 910 6.17 49.08 13.17
N TYR A 911 5.14 48.34 13.61
CA TYR A 911 4.27 48.76 14.71
C TYR A 911 5.03 48.80 16.05
N ALA A 912 5.86 47.79 16.34
CA ALA A 912 6.67 47.75 17.55
C ALA A 912 7.68 48.92 17.61
N LYS A 913 8.36 49.25 16.51
CA LYS A 913 9.27 50.40 16.43
C LYS A 913 8.58 51.71 16.81
N GLN A 914 7.37 51.94 16.31
CA GLN A 914 6.62 53.16 16.63
C GLN A 914 6.07 53.16 18.06
N MET A 915 5.67 51.99 18.58
CA MET A 915 5.32 51.83 20.00
C MET A 915 6.52 52.14 20.91
N HIS A 916 7.72 51.71 20.53
CA HIS A 916 8.98 52.02 21.21
C HIS A 916 9.29 53.51 21.18
N LEU A 917 9.23 54.17 20.03
CA LEU A 917 9.50 55.62 19.93
C LEU A 917 8.61 56.45 20.86
N VAL A 918 7.29 56.21 20.85
CA VAL A 918 6.33 56.93 21.71
C VAL A 918 6.56 56.61 23.19
N GLY A 919 6.84 55.33 23.51
CA GLY A 919 7.13 54.90 24.89
C GLY A 919 8.44 55.50 25.42
N HIS A 920 9.48 55.55 24.60
CA HIS A 920 10.79 56.10 24.92
C HIS A 920 10.73 57.61 25.18
N GLU A 921 10.07 58.37 24.31
CA GLU A 921 9.87 59.81 24.49
C GLU A 921 9.13 60.10 25.80
N SER A 922 8.08 59.31 26.10
CA SER A 922 7.31 59.45 27.34
C SER A 922 8.13 59.08 28.59
N LEU A 923 8.97 58.04 28.50
CA LEU A 923 9.86 57.60 29.58
C LEU A 923 10.92 58.65 29.91
N LEU A 924 11.61 59.19 28.90
CA LEU A 924 12.61 60.24 29.09
C LEU A 924 11.99 61.51 29.65
N SER A 925 10.84 61.93 29.11
CA SER A 925 10.13 63.12 29.61
C SER A 925 9.75 62.99 31.09
N LEU A 926 9.25 61.82 31.53
CA LEU A 926 8.95 61.59 32.96
C LEU A 926 10.22 61.51 33.82
N GLN A 927 11.28 60.88 33.32
CA GLN A 927 12.55 60.80 34.05
C GLN A 927 13.14 62.19 34.30
N GLU A 928 13.16 63.06 33.28
CA GLU A 928 13.59 64.45 33.40
C GLU A 928 12.69 65.23 34.37
N GLU A 929 11.37 65.04 34.27
CA GLU A 929 10.41 65.67 35.19
C GLU A 929 10.66 65.26 36.65
N PHE A 930 10.87 63.96 36.91
CA PHE A 930 11.16 63.49 38.27
C PHE A 930 12.48 64.03 38.79
N LYS A 931 13.52 64.06 37.95
CA LYS A 931 14.82 64.61 38.32
C LYS A 931 14.71 66.08 38.75
N HIS A 932 14.02 66.92 37.97
CA HIS A 932 13.81 68.32 38.33
C HIS A 932 13.03 68.47 39.65
N ARG A 933 11.98 67.66 39.84
CA ARG A 933 11.20 67.69 41.09
C ARG A 933 11.98 67.19 42.31
N PHE A 934 12.93 66.26 42.15
CA PHE A 934 13.86 65.87 43.20
C PHE A 934 14.80 67.03 43.56
N GLU A 935 15.41 67.67 42.56
CA GLU A 935 16.30 68.83 42.75
C GLU A 935 15.57 69.96 43.51
N ASP A 936 14.33 70.29 43.11
CA ASP A 936 13.52 71.31 43.78
C ASP A 936 13.15 70.96 45.25
N LEU A 937 13.12 69.67 45.63
CA LEU A 937 12.80 69.21 46.99
C LEU A 937 14.03 69.21 47.92
N GLU A 938 15.24 69.20 47.38
CA GLU A 938 16.47 69.20 48.18
C GLU A 938 16.72 70.57 48.83
N ASP A 939 16.33 71.67 48.18
CA ASP A 939 16.50 73.04 48.69
C ASP A 939 15.81 73.27 50.05
N ASP A 940 16.44 73.98 50.99
CA ASP A 940 15.83 74.34 52.28
C ASP A 940 15.32 75.79 52.24
N PRO A 941 14.02 76.05 52.51
CA PRO A 941 13.46 77.38 52.42
C PRO A 941 13.90 78.25 53.61
N ASN A 942 14.62 79.33 53.32
CA ASN A 942 15.11 80.29 54.30
C ASN A 942 14.21 81.53 54.42
N SER A 943 13.34 81.75 53.42
CA SER A 943 12.34 82.82 53.39
C SER A 943 10.91 82.28 53.37
N LEU A 944 9.94 83.13 53.74
CA LEU A 944 8.52 82.77 53.69
C LEU A 944 8.07 82.46 52.26
N ASP A 945 8.62 83.15 51.25
CA ASP A 945 8.30 82.96 49.83
C ASP A 945 8.84 81.64 49.27
N GLU A 946 10.07 81.28 49.62
CA GLU A 946 10.65 79.95 49.32
C GLU A 946 9.83 78.83 49.96
N LEU A 947 9.36 79.03 51.20
CA LEU A 947 8.48 78.07 51.87
C LEU A 947 7.13 77.93 51.13
N LYS A 948 6.56 79.01 50.59
CA LYS A 948 5.31 78.92 49.80
C LYS A 948 5.50 78.10 48.53
N ILE A 949 6.61 78.30 47.83
CA ILE A 949 6.94 77.58 46.59
C ILE A 949 7.10 76.09 46.87
N MET A 950 7.84 75.73 47.93
CA MET A 950 8.08 74.34 48.31
C MET A 950 6.79 73.61 48.75
N LEU A 951 5.91 74.28 49.49
CA LEU A 951 4.62 73.70 49.88
C LEU A 951 3.66 73.55 48.72
N LYS A 952 3.70 74.48 47.76
CA LYS A 952 2.96 74.36 46.51
C LYS A 952 3.47 73.18 45.68
N LEU A 953 4.78 72.99 45.57
CA LEU A 953 5.39 71.84 44.87
C LEU A 953 4.97 70.50 45.47
N ILE A 954 5.06 70.34 46.80
CA ILE A 954 4.64 69.11 47.51
C ILE A 954 3.15 68.82 47.27
N ARG A 955 2.32 69.87 47.33
CA ARG A 955 0.89 69.76 47.06
C ARG A 955 0.61 69.37 45.61
N ASP A 956 1.28 70.00 44.65
CA ASP A 956 1.11 69.73 43.22
C ASP A 956 1.61 68.31 42.87
N LEU A 957 2.66 67.81 43.53
CA LEU A 957 3.12 66.40 43.48
C LEU A 957 2.02 65.42 43.91
N HIS A 958 1.33 65.69 45.01
CA HIS A 958 0.22 64.86 45.49
C HIS A 958 -1.00 64.92 44.56
N PHE A 959 -1.37 66.11 44.04
CA PHE A 959 -2.51 66.23 43.13
C PHE A 959 -2.24 65.68 41.72
N SER A 960 -0.98 65.71 41.23
CA SER A 960 -0.61 65.17 39.93
C SER A 960 -0.38 63.65 39.92
N SER A 961 -0.52 62.96 41.06
CA SER A 961 -0.16 61.53 41.22
C SER A 961 -0.87 60.62 40.22
N LEU A 962 -2.17 60.87 40.00
CA LEU A 962 -3.02 60.00 39.19
C LEU A 962 -2.64 60.06 37.69
N ASP A 963 -2.32 61.26 37.18
CA ASP A 963 -1.89 61.46 35.79
C ASP A 963 -0.52 60.84 35.52
N VAL A 964 0.40 60.97 36.48
CA VAL A 964 1.75 60.37 36.41
C VAL A 964 1.67 58.84 36.48
N GLU A 965 0.86 58.28 37.39
CA GLU A 965 0.61 56.84 37.50
C GLU A 965 0.02 56.25 36.21
N PHE A 966 -0.91 56.95 35.56
CA PHE A 966 -1.42 56.53 34.25
C PHE A 966 -0.33 56.48 33.18
N LYS A 967 0.54 57.50 33.11
CA LYS A 967 1.66 57.51 32.16
C LYS A 967 2.66 56.40 32.45
N ILE A 968 2.99 56.15 33.72
CA ILE A 968 3.85 55.03 34.15
C ILE A 968 3.26 53.69 33.71
N ARG A 969 1.97 53.47 33.93
CA ARG A 969 1.29 52.24 33.51
C ARG A 969 1.28 52.07 31.99
N ASP A 970 1.03 53.13 31.22
CA ASP A 970 1.10 53.09 29.74
C ASP A 970 2.53 52.77 29.26
N ILE A 971 3.56 53.39 29.85
CA ILE A 971 4.97 53.09 29.56
C ILE A 971 5.28 51.62 29.86
N GLN A 972 5.00 51.14 31.07
CA GLN A 972 5.25 49.75 31.46
C GLN A 972 4.56 48.76 30.50
N GLU A 973 3.31 49.03 30.12
CA GLU A 973 2.56 48.19 29.18
C GLU A 973 3.17 48.21 27.78
N ARG A 974 3.64 49.36 27.27
CA ARG A 974 4.38 49.44 26.00
C ARG A 974 5.64 48.58 26.03
N TYR A 975 6.49 48.70 27.05
CA TYR A 975 7.72 47.90 27.15
C TYR A 975 7.45 46.40 27.35
N ARG A 976 6.36 46.04 28.06
CA ARG A 976 5.90 44.65 28.17
C ARG A 976 5.49 44.08 26.81
N LEU A 977 4.73 44.84 26.02
CA LEU A 977 4.29 44.44 24.68
C LEU A 977 5.46 44.37 23.68
N LEU A 978 6.43 45.28 23.75
CA LEU A 978 7.66 45.21 22.94
C LEU A 978 8.42 43.91 23.20
N ARG A 979 8.52 43.48 24.47
CA ARG A 979 9.13 42.19 24.84
C ARG A 979 8.33 41.00 24.31
N LEU A 980 6.99 41.04 24.40
CA LEU A 980 6.11 40.00 23.86
C LEU A 980 6.33 39.78 22.35
N HIS A 981 6.49 40.87 21.59
CA HIS A 981 6.74 40.85 20.15
C HIS A 981 8.22 40.72 19.77
N GLN A 982 9.10 40.43 20.74
CA GLN A 982 10.54 40.23 20.54
C GLN A 982 11.23 41.42 19.84
N TYR A 983 10.75 42.64 20.10
CA TYR A 983 11.40 43.86 19.62
C TYR A 983 12.61 44.17 20.51
N ALA A 984 13.77 44.36 19.90
CA ALA A 984 15.00 44.64 20.64
C ALA A 984 14.98 46.07 21.21
N VAL A 985 15.04 46.14 22.53
CA VAL A 985 15.16 47.38 23.31
C VAL A 985 16.43 47.25 24.16
N PRO A 986 17.25 48.31 24.31
CA PRO A 986 18.39 48.32 25.20
C PRO A 986 18.03 47.91 26.65
N ASP A 987 18.88 47.11 27.29
CA ASP A 987 18.61 46.58 28.64
C ASP A 987 18.55 47.68 29.70
N ASP A 988 19.36 48.73 29.56
CA ASP A 988 19.37 49.93 30.39
C ASP A 988 18.04 50.70 30.29
N GLU A 989 17.51 50.86 29.09
CA GLU A 989 16.21 51.50 28.85
C GLU A 989 15.06 50.66 29.43
N GLN A 990 15.12 49.34 29.26
CA GLN A 990 14.10 48.43 29.79
C GLN A 990 14.11 48.36 31.32
N GLN A 991 15.30 48.44 31.92
CA GLN A 991 15.48 48.57 33.36
C GLN A 991 14.89 49.89 33.86
N LEU A 992 15.22 51.01 33.21
CA LEU A 992 14.69 52.32 33.54
C LEU A 992 13.16 52.37 33.51
N ALA A 993 12.53 51.78 32.48
CA ALA A 993 11.08 51.68 32.38
C ALA A 993 10.43 50.85 33.51
N SER A 994 11.15 49.87 34.05
CA SER A 994 10.68 49.06 35.18
C SER A 994 10.86 49.76 36.53
N GLU A 995 11.89 50.60 36.64
CA GLU A 995 12.25 51.32 37.87
C GLU A 995 11.49 52.65 38.02
N ILE A 996 10.93 53.20 36.94
CA ILE A 996 10.24 54.51 36.96
C ILE A 996 9.11 54.60 38.01
N GLU A 997 8.39 53.51 38.28
CA GLU A 997 7.38 53.44 39.35
C GLU A 997 8.03 53.51 40.75
N SER A 998 9.19 52.87 40.93
CA SER A 998 9.98 52.97 42.17
C SER A 998 10.52 54.40 42.35
N THR A 999 11.04 55.01 41.29
CA THR A 999 11.52 56.41 41.31
C THR A 999 10.41 57.39 41.67
N TRP A 1000 9.20 57.21 41.14
CA TRP A 1000 8.02 58.01 41.52
C TRP A 1000 7.66 57.85 42.99
N ASN A 1001 7.63 56.61 43.50
CA ASN A 1001 7.34 56.36 44.91
C ASN A 1001 8.42 56.94 45.84
N GLN A 1002 9.69 56.91 45.43
CA GLN A 1002 10.78 57.57 46.15
C GLN A 1002 10.61 59.09 46.17
N LEU A 1003 10.12 59.69 45.08
CA LEU A 1003 9.85 61.12 45.00
C LEU A 1003 8.70 61.53 45.93
N LEU A 1004 7.62 60.74 45.97
CA LEU A 1004 6.52 60.94 46.90
C LEU A 1004 6.96 60.80 48.37
N GLU A 1005 7.79 59.81 48.68
CA GLU A 1005 8.33 59.64 50.04
C GLU A 1005 9.32 60.77 50.40
N ALA A 1006 10.16 61.21 49.47
CA ALA A 1006 11.04 62.37 49.66
C ALA A 1006 10.23 63.65 49.93
N ALA A 1007 9.16 63.88 49.17
CA ALA A 1007 8.23 64.99 49.39
C ALA A 1007 7.59 64.92 50.78
N ARG A 1008 7.18 63.73 51.23
CA ARG A 1008 6.61 63.50 52.57
C ARG A 1008 7.62 63.71 53.70
N ILE A 1009 8.87 63.24 53.52
CA ILE A 1009 9.95 63.47 54.49
C ILE A 1009 10.26 64.97 54.58
N LYS A 1010 10.37 65.66 53.45
CA LYS A 1010 10.57 67.11 53.39
C LYS A 1010 9.40 67.88 54.02
N GLU A 1011 8.15 67.46 53.79
CA GLU A 1011 6.99 68.05 54.44
C GLU A 1011 7.05 67.93 55.98
N ASN A 1012 7.48 66.77 56.49
CA ASN A 1012 7.65 66.53 57.91
C ASN A 1012 8.79 67.36 58.53
N SER A 1013 9.93 67.49 57.83
CA SER A 1013 11.07 68.28 58.31
C SER A 1013 10.74 69.78 58.37
N LEU A 1014 9.94 70.27 57.41
CA LEU A 1014 9.41 71.63 57.40
C LEU A 1014 8.42 71.90 58.54
N GLY A 1015 7.94 70.89 59.28
CA GLY A 1015 7.01 71.08 60.41
C GLY A 1015 7.55 71.95 61.55
N GLY A 1016 8.88 72.00 61.74
CA GLY A 1016 9.51 72.92 62.70
C GLY A 1016 9.52 74.38 62.18
N VAL A 1017 9.85 74.54 60.90
CA VAL A 1017 9.91 75.83 60.21
C VAL A 1017 8.51 76.43 60.03
N LYS A 1018 7.52 75.62 59.61
CA LYS A 1018 6.09 75.96 59.57
C LYS A 1018 5.64 76.53 60.91
N ARG A 1019 5.87 75.84 62.05
CA ARG A 1019 5.46 76.34 63.38
C ARG A 1019 6.08 77.69 63.74
N LYS A 1020 7.34 77.92 63.39
CA LYS A 1020 8.02 79.21 63.62
C LYS A 1020 7.39 80.34 62.81
N PHE A 1021 7.15 80.11 61.51
CA PHE A 1021 6.53 81.11 60.63
C PHE A 1021 5.02 81.27 60.89
N THR A 1022 4.28 80.22 61.24
CA THR A 1022 2.88 80.32 61.70
C THR A 1022 2.75 81.23 62.92
N LYS A 1023 3.69 81.13 63.87
CA LYS A 1023 3.70 82.01 65.04
C LYS A 1023 4.05 83.46 64.66
N LEU A 1024 5.04 83.66 63.79
CA LEU A 1024 5.40 84.99 63.28
C LEU A 1024 4.22 85.63 62.54
N THR A 1025 3.53 84.88 61.67
CA THR A 1025 2.36 85.34 60.93
C THR A 1025 1.17 85.59 61.86
N GLN A 1026 0.96 84.79 62.93
CA GLN A 1026 -0.04 85.10 63.96
C GLN A 1026 0.26 86.40 64.70
N ASP A 1027 1.52 86.67 65.04
CA ASP A 1027 1.94 87.93 65.66
C ASP A 1027 1.73 89.11 64.69
N GLU A 1028 2.02 88.94 63.40
CA GLU A 1028 1.76 89.94 62.35
C GLU A 1028 0.27 90.21 62.13
N ILE A 1029 -0.58 89.17 62.11
CA ILE A 1029 -2.05 89.28 62.03
C ILE A 1029 -2.58 90.09 63.21
N GLN A 1030 -2.08 89.83 64.42
CA GLN A 1030 -2.49 90.53 65.63
C GLN A 1030 -2.02 92.00 65.64
N ASN A 1031 -0.77 92.26 65.22
CA ASN A 1031 -0.25 93.62 65.06
C ASN A 1031 -1.03 94.40 63.99
N PHE A 1032 -1.39 93.75 62.89
CA PHE A 1032 -2.18 94.36 61.82
C PHE A 1032 -3.62 94.65 62.26
N ALA A 1033 -4.25 93.78 63.07
CA ALA A 1033 -5.55 94.07 63.68
C ALA A 1033 -5.54 95.33 64.54
N VAL A 1034 -4.51 95.51 65.36
CA VAL A 1034 -4.31 96.73 66.17
C VAL A 1034 -4.05 97.95 65.29
N LEU A 1035 -3.32 97.80 64.19
CA LEU A 1035 -3.09 98.87 63.21
C LEU A 1035 -4.40 99.33 62.57
N VAL A 1036 -5.25 98.38 62.11
CA VAL A 1036 -6.56 98.66 61.51
C VAL A 1036 -7.50 99.34 62.52
N GLU A 1037 -7.51 98.91 63.78
CA GLU A 1037 -8.34 99.54 64.82
C GLU A 1037 -7.90 100.99 65.11
N ARG A 1038 -6.59 101.24 65.15
CA ARG A 1038 -6.03 102.59 65.31
C ARG A 1038 -6.34 103.47 64.10
N LEU A 1039 -6.22 102.92 62.89
CA LEU A 1039 -6.56 103.61 61.64
C LEU A 1039 -8.04 103.99 61.60
N ALA A 1040 -8.93 103.07 61.98
CA ALA A 1040 -10.37 103.31 62.08
C ALA A 1040 -10.68 104.47 63.03
N LYS A 1041 -10.11 104.44 64.23
CA LYS A 1041 -10.33 105.49 65.22
C LYS A 1041 -9.91 106.87 64.68
N ARG A 1042 -8.73 106.98 64.09
CA ARG A 1042 -8.23 108.24 63.51
C ARG A 1042 -9.09 108.70 62.32
N PHE A 1043 -9.53 107.77 61.47
CA PHE A 1043 -10.39 108.10 60.33
C PHE A 1043 -11.72 108.74 60.76
N TYR A 1044 -12.35 108.23 61.82
CA TYR A 1044 -13.62 108.79 62.32
C TYR A 1044 -13.46 110.05 63.17
N GLU A 1045 -12.34 110.21 63.89
CA GLU A 1045 -12.11 111.38 64.77
C GLU A 1045 -11.52 112.59 64.02
N GLU A 1046 -10.62 112.34 63.07
CA GLU A 1046 -9.82 113.39 62.42
C GLU A 1046 -9.95 113.39 60.89
N GLY A 1047 -10.60 112.39 60.31
CA GLY A 1047 -10.65 112.20 58.87
C GLY A 1047 -11.56 113.18 58.11
N PRO A 1048 -11.54 113.10 56.76
CA PRO A 1048 -12.17 114.07 55.86
C PRO A 1048 -13.69 114.19 56.05
N GLY A 1049 -14.34 113.18 56.63
CA GLY A 1049 -15.78 113.20 56.93
C GLY A 1049 -16.20 114.14 58.06
N THR A 1050 -15.26 114.60 58.89
CA THR A 1050 -15.54 115.45 60.07
C THR A 1050 -15.52 116.96 59.75
N LYS A 1051 -14.89 117.35 58.62
CA LYS A 1051 -14.65 118.76 58.22
C LYS A 1051 -15.86 119.40 57.51
N THR A 1052 -17.00 119.47 58.19
CA THR A 1052 -18.26 119.99 57.60
C THR A 1052 -18.33 121.50 57.42
N GLN A 1053 -17.49 122.25 58.14
CA GLN A 1053 -17.43 123.71 58.07
C GLN A 1053 -16.41 124.23 57.05
N ASP A 1054 -15.44 123.40 56.67
CA ASP A 1054 -14.38 123.72 55.70
C ASP A 1054 -14.27 122.55 54.70
N LEU A 1055 -15.10 122.62 53.65
CA LEU A 1055 -15.20 121.60 52.62
C LEU A 1055 -13.92 121.51 51.77
N ASP A 1056 -13.10 122.56 51.72
CA ASP A 1056 -11.84 122.58 50.98
C ASP A 1056 -10.73 121.83 51.75
N ALA A 1057 -10.65 122.03 53.08
CA ALA A 1057 -9.74 121.26 53.93
C ALA A 1057 -10.09 119.75 53.92
N GLY A 1058 -11.38 119.40 53.96
CA GLY A 1058 -11.83 118.00 53.88
C GLY A 1058 -11.51 117.33 52.53
N ALA A 1059 -11.55 118.07 51.42
CA ALA A 1059 -11.19 117.55 50.10
C ALA A 1059 -9.68 117.30 49.96
N ALA A 1060 -8.83 118.11 50.59
CA ALA A 1060 -7.37 117.94 50.57
C ALA A 1060 -6.90 116.75 51.44
N GLU A 1061 -7.52 116.55 52.60
CA GLU A 1061 -7.22 115.43 53.51
C GLU A 1061 -7.66 114.06 52.92
N LEU A 1062 -8.66 114.05 52.03
CA LEU A 1062 -9.16 112.84 51.38
C LEU A 1062 -8.08 112.05 50.62
N GLY A 1063 -7.20 112.75 49.88
CA GLY A 1063 -6.15 112.10 49.09
C GLY A 1063 -5.07 111.42 49.95
N ALA A 1064 -4.74 112.01 51.10
CA ALA A 1064 -3.79 111.43 52.05
C ALA A 1064 -4.37 110.16 52.72
N CYS A 1065 -5.65 110.19 53.11
CA CYS A 1065 -6.33 109.01 53.68
C CYS A 1065 -6.50 107.86 52.67
N GLN A 1066 -6.72 108.16 51.38
CA GLN A 1066 -6.81 107.13 50.33
C GLN A 1066 -5.50 106.36 50.15
N ALA A 1067 -4.37 107.06 50.05
CA ALA A 1067 -3.06 106.42 49.91
C ALA A 1067 -2.70 105.55 51.13
N GLU A 1068 -3.07 105.98 52.33
CA GLU A 1068 -2.81 105.22 53.55
C GLU A 1068 -3.66 103.93 53.65
N ILE A 1069 -4.92 103.96 53.19
CA ILE A 1069 -5.80 102.78 53.16
C ILE A 1069 -5.33 101.77 52.11
N GLU A 1070 -4.88 102.22 50.93
CA GLU A 1070 -4.36 101.33 49.87
C GLU A 1070 -3.13 100.52 50.32
N GLU A 1071 -2.21 101.14 51.06
CA GLU A 1071 -1.02 100.46 51.59
C GLU A 1071 -1.41 99.42 52.66
N VAL A 1072 -2.40 99.74 53.50
CA VAL A 1072 -2.92 98.82 54.52
C VAL A 1072 -3.67 97.64 53.86
N GLU A 1073 -4.43 97.87 52.79
CA GLU A 1073 -5.13 96.81 52.06
C GLU A 1073 -4.16 95.85 51.34
N LYS A 1074 -3.03 96.37 50.84
CA LYS A 1074 -1.95 95.53 50.29
C LYS A 1074 -1.36 94.60 51.36
N GLN A 1075 -1.08 95.12 52.55
CA GLN A 1075 -0.61 94.32 53.68
C GLN A 1075 -1.65 93.26 54.12
N ARG A 1076 -2.95 93.58 54.07
CA ARG A 1076 -4.04 92.61 54.34
C ARG A 1076 -4.01 91.45 53.34
N GLN A 1077 -3.82 91.72 52.06
CA GLN A 1077 -3.78 90.68 51.01
C GLN A 1077 -2.58 89.75 51.16
N GLU A 1078 -1.41 90.30 51.52
CA GLU A 1078 -0.20 89.53 51.80
C GLU A 1078 -0.41 88.61 53.01
N LEU A 1079 -1.01 89.11 54.10
CA LEU A 1079 -1.35 88.31 55.28
C LEU A 1079 -2.40 87.24 54.99
N ALA A 1080 -3.47 87.55 54.25
CA ALA A 1080 -4.49 86.58 53.86
C ALA A 1080 -3.92 85.43 52.98
N SER A 1081 -2.91 85.74 52.16
CA SER A 1081 -2.17 84.72 51.39
C SER A 1081 -1.37 83.79 52.30
N ALA A 1082 -0.79 84.32 53.38
CA ALA A 1082 -0.04 83.56 54.36
C ALA A 1082 -0.98 82.74 55.28
N GLU A 1083 -2.13 83.31 55.68
CA GLU A 1083 -3.19 82.60 56.43
C GLU A 1083 -3.66 81.35 55.68
N LYS A 1084 -3.95 81.48 54.38
CA LYS A 1084 -4.35 80.36 53.52
C LYS A 1084 -3.23 79.32 53.33
N LEU A 1085 -1.97 79.74 53.33
CA LEU A 1085 -0.82 78.85 53.15
C LEU A 1085 -0.54 78.00 54.40
N PHE A 1086 -0.80 78.54 55.59
CA PHE A 1086 -0.61 77.86 56.87
C PHE A 1086 -1.88 77.22 57.42
N ASP A 1087 -2.95 77.13 56.62
CA ASP A 1087 -4.27 76.65 57.01
C ASP A 1087 -4.84 77.37 58.26
N LEU A 1088 -4.53 78.66 58.41
CA LEU A 1088 -5.12 79.52 59.43
C LEU A 1088 -6.49 80.04 58.95
N PRO A 1089 -7.47 80.21 59.85
CA PRO A 1089 -8.75 80.82 59.50
C PRO A 1089 -8.52 82.26 59.04
N ILE A 1090 -9.03 82.62 57.86
CA ILE A 1090 -8.89 83.97 57.30
C ILE A 1090 -9.49 84.98 58.27
N THR A 1091 -8.68 85.92 58.74
CA THR A 1091 -9.12 86.90 59.73
C THR A 1091 -9.92 88.04 59.06
N PRO A 1092 -11.18 88.27 59.43
CA PRO A 1092 -11.96 89.38 58.88
C PRO A 1092 -11.60 90.71 59.55
N TYR A 1093 -11.37 91.76 58.76
CA TYR A 1093 -11.13 93.13 59.23
C TYR A 1093 -12.33 94.04 58.89
N PRO A 1094 -13.48 93.91 59.59
CA PRO A 1094 -14.71 94.62 59.24
C PRO A 1094 -14.57 96.15 59.34
N GLN A 1095 -13.71 96.65 60.22
CA GLN A 1095 -13.44 98.08 60.37
C GLN A 1095 -12.76 98.67 59.12
N LEU A 1096 -11.82 97.95 58.50
CA LEU A 1096 -11.16 98.39 57.27
C LEU A 1096 -12.15 98.48 56.11
N LEU A 1097 -12.99 97.46 55.96
CA LEU A 1097 -14.05 97.44 54.95
C LEU A 1097 -15.04 98.60 55.14
N GLN A 1098 -15.41 98.91 56.38
CA GLN A 1098 -16.28 100.05 56.69
C GLN A 1098 -15.65 101.38 56.27
N ILE A 1099 -14.37 101.60 56.61
CA ILE A 1099 -13.63 102.80 56.22
C ILE A 1099 -13.56 102.92 54.70
N GLU A 1100 -13.25 101.85 53.96
CA GLU A 1100 -13.22 101.87 52.50
C GLU A 1100 -14.57 102.26 51.89
N THR A 1101 -15.67 101.68 52.37
CA THR A 1101 -17.01 102.07 51.91
C THR A 1101 -17.34 103.53 52.19
N GLU A 1102 -16.95 104.04 53.35
CA GLU A 1102 -17.23 105.41 53.75
C GLU A 1102 -16.34 106.42 53.01
N LEU A 1103 -15.05 106.11 52.85
CA LEU A 1103 -14.10 106.90 52.07
C LEU A 1103 -14.49 106.97 50.59
N HIS A 1104 -14.97 105.87 50.01
CA HIS A 1104 -15.50 105.87 48.65
C HIS A 1104 -16.72 106.78 48.53
N GLY A 1105 -17.62 106.75 49.51
CA GLY A 1105 -18.75 107.67 49.60
C GLY A 1105 -18.32 109.13 49.71
N LEU A 1106 -17.33 109.43 50.57
CA LEU A 1106 -16.76 110.77 50.73
C LEU A 1106 -16.09 111.27 49.45
N ALA A 1107 -15.38 110.40 48.72
CA ALA A 1107 -14.76 110.76 47.45
C ALA A 1107 -15.79 111.14 46.39
N GLN A 1108 -16.91 110.41 46.30
CA GLN A 1108 -18.01 110.77 45.41
C GLN A 1108 -18.63 112.12 45.79
N LEU A 1109 -18.76 112.43 47.08
CA LEU A 1109 -19.27 113.72 47.56
C LEU A 1109 -18.32 114.87 47.22
N PHE A 1110 -17.04 114.76 47.56
CA PHE A 1110 -16.05 115.80 47.30
C PHE A 1110 -15.79 115.99 45.80
N ALA A 1111 -15.93 114.95 44.97
CA ALA A 1111 -15.87 115.09 43.51
C ALA A 1111 -17.00 115.98 42.97
N VAL A 1112 -18.23 115.79 43.45
CA VAL A 1112 -19.38 116.63 43.07
C VAL A 1112 -19.20 118.07 43.57
N TYR A 1113 -18.67 118.25 44.78
CA TYR A 1113 -18.33 119.56 45.34
C TYR A 1113 -17.25 120.28 44.53
N ASN A 1114 -16.12 119.63 44.24
CA ASN A 1114 -15.01 120.23 43.47
C ASN A 1114 -15.45 120.59 42.04
N ALA A 1115 -16.21 119.72 41.38
CA ALA A 1115 -16.74 120.00 40.04
C ALA A 1115 -17.69 121.20 40.05
N GLN A 1116 -18.55 121.31 41.07
CA GLN A 1116 -19.44 122.46 41.22
C GLN A 1116 -18.69 123.74 41.59
N LYS A 1117 -17.65 123.66 42.43
CA LYS A 1117 -16.78 124.79 42.78
C LYS A 1117 -16.08 125.33 41.55
N GLN A 1118 -15.48 124.45 40.74
CA GLN A 1118 -14.84 124.83 39.48
C GLN A 1118 -15.84 125.47 38.51
N ALA A 1119 -17.03 124.88 38.34
CA ALA A 1119 -18.07 125.47 37.50
C ALA A 1119 -18.52 126.85 38.00
N ARG A 1120 -18.60 127.06 39.32
CA ARG A 1120 -18.89 128.37 39.92
C ARG A 1120 -17.79 129.39 39.61
N GLU A 1121 -16.51 128.99 39.67
CA GLU A 1121 -15.37 129.84 39.32
C GLU A 1121 -15.37 130.21 37.81
N GLU A 1122 -15.70 129.26 36.93
CA GLU A 1122 -15.87 129.51 35.50
C GLU A 1122 -17.04 130.45 35.23
N TRP A 1123 -18.19 130.25 35.89
CA TRP A 1123 -19.34 131.15 35.81
C TRP A 1123 -19.00 132.55 36.29
N ALA A 1124 -18.21 132.68 37.36
CA ALA A 1124 -17.79 133.97 37.91
C ALA A 1124 -17.03 134.82 36.89
N GLN A 1125 -16.31 134.22 35.92
CA GLN A 1125 -15.57 134.93 34.89
C GLN A 1125 -16.46 135.50 33.76
N THR A 1126 -17.74 135.13 33.70
CA THR A 1126 -18.66 135.59 32.66
C THR A 1126 -18.99 137.07 32.85
N LEU A 1127 -18.88 137.87 31.78
CA LEU A 1127 -19.30 139.29 31.79
C LEU A 1127 -20.80 139.41 32.08
N TRP A 1128 -21.19 140.35 32.94
CA TRP A 1128 -22.58 140.54 33.38
C TRP A 1128 -23.54 140.80 32.20
N ARG A 1129 -23.05 141.43 31.12
CA ARG A 1129 -23.81 141.68 29.90
C ARG A 1129 -24.17 140.39 29.14
N GLU A 1130 -23.25 139.43 29.10
CA GLU A 1130 -23.36 138.17 28.38
C GLU A 1130 -24.03 137.06 29.20
N LEU A 1131 -24.40 137.39 30.45
CA LEU A 1131 -24.99 136.47 31.41
C LEU A 1131 -26.30 135.86 30.89
N ASN A 1132 -26.31 134.53 30.79
CA ASN A 1132 -27.51 133.72 30.59
C ASN A 1132 -27.87 133.00 31.90
N ILE A 1133 -28.91 133.50 32.57
CA ILE A 1133 -29.38 133.00 33.87
C ILE A 1133 -29.95 131.58 33.76
N GLN A 1134 -30.51 131.21 32.59
CA GLN A 1134 -31.09 129.89 32.37
C GLN A 1134 -30.00 128.80 32.33
N ASN A 1135 -28.84 129.10 31.74
CA ASN A 1135 -27.68 128.20 31.75
C ASN A 1135 -27.13 127.97 33.17
N LEU A 1136 -27.15 129.00 34.03
CA LEU A 1136 -26.74 128.87 35.44
C LEU A 1136 -27.72 128.04 36.26
N GLN A 1137 -29.02 128.22 36.03
CA GLN A 1137 -30.08 127.42 36.66
C GLN A 1137 -30.00 125.95 36.25
N GLU A 1138 -29.85 125.67 34.95
CA GLU A 1138 -29.68 124.30 34.45
C GLU A 1138 -28.39 123.67 34.96
N GLY A 1139 -27.29 124.42 35.01
CA GLY A 1139 -26.00 123.98 35.52
C GLY A 1139 -26.05 123.56 36.99
N ILE A 1140 -26.56 124.42 37.90
CA ILE A 1140 -26.65 124.06 39.32
C ILE A 1140 -27.66 122.92 39.58
N GLU A 1141 -28.74 122.86 38.80
CA GLU A 1141 -29.72 121.77 38.89
C GLU A 1141 -29.13 120.42 38.47
N GLN A 1142 -28.22 120.41 37.50
CA GLN A 1142 -27.45 119.22 37.11
C GLN A 1142 -26.56 118.73 38.25
N TYR A 1143 -25.81 119.60 38.94
CA TYR A 1143 -24.99 119.19 40.09
C TYR A 1143 -25.84 118.71 41.28
N LEU A 1144 -26.98 119.37 41.56
CA LEU A 1144 -27.96 118.91 42.57
C LEU A 1144 -28.62 117.57 42.18
N LYS A 1145 -28.77 117.29 40.88
CA LYS A 1145 -29.23 115.99 40.37
C LYS A 1145 -28.15 114.92 40.57
N SER A 1146 -26.89 115.21 40.27
CA SER A 1146 -25.76 114.31 40.54
C SER A 1146 -25.64 113.97 42.03
N LEU A 1147 -25.79 114.95 42.93
CA LEU A 1147 -25.80 114.71 44.38
C LEU A 1147 -27.00 113.88 44.85
N ARG A 1148 -28.17 113.99 44.17
CA ARG A 1148 -29.37 113.17 44.45
C ARG A 1148 -29.26 111.73 43.95
N GLN A 1149 -28.46 111.50 42.91
CA GLN A 1149 -28.20 110.16 42.36
C GLN A 1149 -27.24 109.34 43.23
N LEU A 1150 -26.49 109.98 44.12
CA LEU A 1150 -25.63 109.28 45.07
C LEU A 1150 -26.45 108.44 46.07
N PRO A 1151 -25.90 107.31 46.57
CA PRO A 1151 -26.58 106.44 47.50
C PRO A 1151 -27.12 107.18 48.73
N LYS A 1152 -28.29 106.74 49.24
CA LYS A 1152 -28.96 107.40 50.37
C LYS A 1152 -28.04 107.58 51.59
N ALA A 1153 -27.21 106.58 51.89
CA ALA A 1153 -26.25 106.63 53.00
C ALA A 1153 -25.20 107.73 52.81
N VAL A 1154 -24.63 107.83 51.60
CA VAL A 1154 -23.62 108.83 51.23
C VAL A 1154 -24.21 110.24 51.24
N ARG A 1155 -25.39 110.45 50.65
CA ARG A 1155 -26.05 111.78 50.63
C ARG A 1155 -26.45 112.27 52.03
N MET A 1156 -26.86 111.36 52.91
CA MET A 1156 -27.27 111.71 54.27
C MET A 1156 -26.09 111.97 55.21
N HIS A 1157 -24.86 111.69 54.78
CA HIS A 1157 -23.63 112.01 55.48
C HIS A 1157 -23.53 113.52 55.77
N PRO A 1158 -22.96 113.96 56.91
CA PRO A 1158 -22.83 115.38 57.26
C PRO A 1158 -22.24 116.26 56.14
N ILE A 1159 -21.17 115.79 55.47
CA ILE A 1159 -20.56 116.46 54.30
C ILE A 1159 -21.55 116.56 53.12
N GLY A 1160 -22.31 115.50 52.83
CA GLY A 1160 -23.29 115.51 51.73
C GLY A 1160 -24.44 116.48 51.98
N ARG A 1161 -24.86 116.66 53.24
CA ARG A 1161 -25.82 117.70 53.62
C ARG A 1161 -25.24 119.09 53.48
N ALA A 1162 -23.99 119.30 53.93
CA ALA A 1162 -23.31 120.58 53.80
C ALA A 1162 -23.15 121.01 52.32
N ILE A 1163 -22.75 120.08 51.44
CA ILE A 1163 -22.65 120.33 49.99
C ILE A 1163 -24.04 120.63 49.39
N TYR A 1164 -25.08 119.87 49.76
CA TYR A 1164 -26.44 120.12 49.29
C TYR A 1164 -26.95 121.50 49.71
N GLU A 1165 -26.75 121.88 50.98
CA GLU A 1165 -27.12 123.19 51.49
C GLU A 1165 -26.38 124.31 50.76
N HIS A 1166 -25.06 124.16 50.54
CA HIS A 1166 -24.26 125.13 49.78
C HIS A 1166 -24.71 125.29 48.31
N MET A 1167 -25.05 124.19 47.63
CA MET A 1167 -25.58 124.24 46.27
C MET A 1167 -27.01 124.81 46.22
N LYS A 1168 -27.83 124.50 47.23
CA LYS A 1168 -29.20 124.99 47.34
C LYS A 1168 -29.25 126.50 47.60
N THR A 1169 -28.43 127.02 48.51
CA THR A 1169 -28.34 128.47 48.75
C THR A 1169 -27.91 129.22 47.50
N PHE A 1170 -26.95 128.68 46.75
CA PHE A 1170 -26.56 129.23 45.44
C PHE A 1170 -27.73 129.21 44.45
N LYS A 1171 -28.46 128.10 44.32
CA LYS A 1171 -29.64 128.02 43.45
C LYS A 1171 -30.73 129.02 43.85
N ASP A 1172 -31.05 129.12 45.13
CA ASP A 1172 -32.08 130.01 45.67
C ASP A 1172 -31.69 131.49 45.48
N SER A 1173 -30.40 131.80 45.28
CA SER A 1173 -29.92 133.14 44.95
C SER A 1173 -30.17 133.53 43.48
N LEU A 1174 -30.29 132.57 42.55
CA LEU A 1174 -30.38 132.82 41.10
C LEU A 1174 -31.56 133.72 40.64
N PRO A 1175 -32.78 133.61 41.21
CA PRO A 1175 -33.88 134.53 40.89
C PRO A 1175 -33.54 136.00 41.13
N LEU A 1176 -32.70 136.30 42.13
CA LEU A 1176 -32.31 137.68 42.45
C LEU A 1176 -31.43 138.30 41.37
N PHE A 1177 -30.72 137.49 40.58
CA PHE A 1177 -29.99 137.96 39.42
C PHE A 1177 -30.93 138.40 38.29
N VAL A 1178 -32.12 137.80 38.19
CA VAL A 1178 -33.16 138.21 37.23
C VAL A 1178 -33.71 139.58 37.64
N ASP A 1179 -34.02 139.75 38.92
CA ASP A 1179 -34.48 141.03 39.46
C ASP A 1179 -33.45 142.14 39.19
N LEU A 1180 -32.17 141.88 39.44
CA LEU A 1180 -31.09 142.85 39.20
C LEU A 1180 -30.82 143.16 37.72
N ARG A 1181 -31.38 142.39 36.76
CA ARG A 1181 -31.30 142.68 35.32
C ARG A 1181 -32.45 143.57 34.82
N HIS A 1182 -33.36 144.01 35.70
CA HIS A 1182 -34.52 144.78 35.29
C HIS A 1182 -34.13 146.16 34.70
N GLU A 1183 -34.76 146.54 33.58
CA GLU A 1183 -34.48 147.80 32.84
C GLU A 1183 -34.70 149.09 33.66
N ALA A 1184 -35.39 148.99 34.79
CA ALA A 1184 -35.71 150.09 35.70
C ALA A 1184 -34.53 150.47 36.61
N LEU A 1185 -33.53 149.60 36.74
CA LEU A 1185 -32.37 149.85 37.59
C LEU A 1185 -31.41 150.85 36.92
N ARG A 1186 -30.80 151.71 37.74
CA ARG A 1186 -29.87 152.78 37.36
C ARG A 1186 -28.73 152.78 38.37
N GLU A 1187 -27.64 153.46 38.07
CA GLU A 1187 -26.43 153.51 38.90
C GLU A 1187 -26.73 153.77 40.39
N ARG A 1188 -27.64 154.72 40.68
CA ARG A 1188 -28.11 155.02 42.05
C ARG A 1188 -28.65 153.81 42.83
N HIS A 1189 -29.39 152.92 42.15
CA HIS A 1189 -29.97 151.71 42.74
C HIS A 1189 -28.89 150.67 43.03
N TRP A 1190 -27.87 150.58 42.17
CA TRP A 1190 -26.71 149.74 42.41
C TRP A 1190 -25.81 150.29 43.53
N SER A 1191 -25.63 151.61 43.64
CA SER A 1191 -24.92 152.22 44.77
C SER A 1191 -25.61 151.94 46.11
N GLU A 1192 -26.94 152.00 46.15
CA GLU A 1192 -27.71 151.65 47.35
C GLU A 1192 -27.64 150.15 47.66
N LEU A 1193 -27.66 149.30 46.64
CA LEU A 1193 -27.45 147.87 46.80
C LEU A 1193 -26.06 147.57 47.39
N MET A 1194 -25.00 148.15 46.82
CA MET A 1194 -23.63 148.04 47.29
C MET A 1194 -23.46 148.54 48.75
N ARG A 1195 -24.15 149.61 49.12
CA ARG A 1195 -24.15 150.12 50.50
C ARG A 1195 -24.80 149.13 51.48
N LYS A 1196 -25.90 148.49 51.07
CA LYS A 1196 -26.64 147.53 51.90
C LYS A 1196 -25.92 146.18 52.03
N THR A 1197 -25.25 145.73 50.97
CA THR A 1197 -24.46 144.49 50.96
C THR A 1197 -23.06 144.68 51.53
N GLY A 1198 -22.58 145.93 51.68
CA GLY A 1198 -21.25 146.23 52.21
C GLY A 1198 -20.10 145.97 51.22
N GLN A 1199 -20.42 145.72 49.95
CA GLN A 1199 -19.46 145.42 48.89
C GLN A 1199 -19.44 146.54 47.85
N SER A 1200 -18.26 146.91 47.33
CA SER A 1200 -18.10 147.99 46.35
C SER A 1200 -17.37 147.49 45.10
N PHE A 1201 -17.92 147.74 43.92
CA PHE A 1201 -17.28 147.43 42.64
C PHE A 1201 -17.70 148.45 41.57
N ASP A 1202 -16.92 148.53 40.50
CA ASP A 1202 -17.14 149.43 39.37
C ASP A 1202 -18.18 148.86 38.40
N ILE A 1203 -19.21 149.64 38.05
CA ILE A 1203 -20.35 149.22 37.22
C ILE A 1203 -20.11 149.62 35.76
N ASN A 1204 -18.92 149.30 35.25
CA ASN A 1204 -18.58 149.50 33.85
C ASN A 1204 -18.98 148.27 33.03
N PRO A 1205 -19.82 148.41 31.97
CA PRO A 1205 -20.36 147.29 31.20
C PRO A 1205 -19.31 146.33 30.61
N ASP A 1206 -18.09 146.81 30.36
CA ASP A 1206 -17.02 146.03 29.71
C ASP A 1206 -16.08 145.31 30.70
N THR A 1207 -16.18 145.61 32.01
CA THR A 1207 -15.35 144.98 33.06
C THR A 1207 -16.16 144.32 34.17
N PHE A 1208 -17.47 144.57 34.24
CA PHE A 1208 -18.34 144.02 35.27
C PHE A 1208 -18.64 142.53 35.01
N THR A 1209 -18.10 141.65 35.84
CA THR A 1209 -18.28 140.19 35.76
C THR A 1209 -19.20 139.67 36.85
N LEU A 1210 -19.70 138.45 36.64
CA LEU A 1210 -20.54 137.74 37.61
C LEU A 1210 -19.83 137.52 38.96
N ALA A 1211 -18.49 137.46 38.97
CA ALA A 1211 -17.68 137.36 40.19
C ALA A 1211 -17.97 138.47 41.20
N SER A 1212 -18.09 139.72 40.73
CA SER A 1212 -18.43 140.88 41.57
C SER A 1212 -19.82 140.74 42.20
N VAL A 1213 -20.73 140.02 41.53
CA VAL A 1213 -22.09 139.78 42.01
C VAL A 1213 -22.17 138.57 42.95
N PHE A 1214 -21.36 137.53 42.71
CA PHE A 1214 -21.21 136.42 43.65
C PHE A 1214 -20.63 136.86 44.99
N ALA A 1215 -19.72 137.84 45.00
CA ALA A 1215 -19.17 138.42 46.23
C ALA A 1215 -20.20 139.18 47.09
N MET A 1216 -21.36 139.53 46.53
CA MET A 1216 -22.44 140.21 47.26
C MET A 1216 -23.38 139.28 48.05
N ASP A 1217 -23.25 137.95 47.89
CA ASP A 1217 -24.09 136.95 48.59
C ASP A 1217 -25.58 137.32 48.62
N LEU A 1218 -26.12 137.63 47.43
CA LEU A 1218 -27.43 138.27 47.25
C LEU A 1218 -28.60 137.57 47.96
N TYR A 1219 -28.52 136.25 48.20
CA TYR A 1219 -29.54 135.50 48.93
C TYR A 1219 -29.80 136.04 50.34
N GLN A 1220 -28.79 136.60 51.02
CA GLN A 1220 -28.94 137.17 52.35
C GLN A 1220 -29.73 138.50 52.34
N TYR A 1221 -29.86 139.12 51.17
CA TYR A 1221 -30.43 140.46 50.99
C TYR A 1221 -31.68 140.47 50.10
N GLN A 1222 -32.35 139.32 49.93
CA GLN A 1222 -33.51 139.14 49.04
C GLN A 1222 -34.65 140.13 49.29
N SER A 1223 -34.99 140.39 50.56
CA SER A 1223 -36.05 141.33 50.92
C SER A 1223 -35.69 142.78 50.55
N GLN A 1224 -34.42 143.15 50.70
CA GLN A 1224 -33.89 144.48 50.41
C GLN A 1224 -33.76 144.71 48.90
N ILE A 1225 -33.36 143.68 48.14
CA ILE A 1225 -33.29 143.74 46.67
C ILE A 1225 -34.69 143.97 46.07
N SER A 1226 -35.69 143.24 46.58
CA SER A 1226 -37.08 143.38 46.13
C SER A 1226 -37.64 144.79 46.40
N GLU A 1227 -37.29 145.38 47.55
CA GLU A 1227 -37.67 146.74 47.91
C GLU A 1227 -37.01 147.79 46.99
N ILE A 1228 -35.70 147.66 46.74
CA ILE A 1228 -34.97 148.54 45.81
C ILE A 1228 -35.56 148.42 44.39
N LEU A 1229 -35.92 147.22 43.94
CA LEU A 1229 -36.55 147.00 42.64
C LEU A 1229 -37.93 147.65 42.54
N ALA A 1230 -38.75 147.53 43.59
CA ALA A 1230 -40.08 148.14 43.64
C ALA A 1230 -40.01 149.67 43.61
N VAL A 1231 -39.00 150.26 44.27
CA VAL A 1231 -38.71 151.70 44.18
C VAL A 1231 -38.29 152.07 42.76
N ALA A 1232 -37.34 151.34 42.18
CA ALA A 1232 -36.85 151.59 40.82
C ALA A 1232 -37.97 151.50 39.75
N ILE A 1233 -38.87 150.52 39.87
CA ILE A 1233 -40.02 150.37 38.95
C ILE A 1233 -41.02 151.53 39.11
N LYS A 1234 -41.28 151.97 40.35
CA LYS A 1234 -42.11 153.17 40.59
C LYS A 1234 -41.45 154.43 40.02
N GLU A 1235 -40.15 154.61 40.21
CA GLU A 1235 -39.41 155.75 39.63
C GLU A 1235 -39.47 155.72 38.09
N MET A 1236 -39.26 154.57 37.46
CA MET A 1236 -39.36 154.44 36.00
C MET A 1236 -40.78 154.75 35.49
N SER A 1237 -41.82 154.39 36.25
CA SER A 1237 -43.20 154.75 35.91
C SER A 1237 -43.46 156.27 36.01
N ILE A 1238 -42.79 156.96 36.95
CA ILE A 1238 -42.83 158.43 37.09
C ILE A 1238 -42.01 159.10 35.97
N GLU A 1239 -40.86 158.55 35.59
CA GLU A 1239 -40.05 159.03 34.45
C GLU A 1239 -40.79 158.86 33.11
N LYS A 1240 -41.53 157.77 32.88
CA LYS A 1240 -42.33 157.57 31.64
C LYS A 1240 -43.52 158.53 31.53
N VAL A 1241 -44.07 159.04 32.64
CA VAL A 1241 -45.18 160.01 32.63
C VAL A 1241 -44.69 161.45 32.38
N CYS A 1242 -43.45 161.80 32.75
CA CYS A 1242 -42.84 163.09 32.45
C CYS A 1242 -42.41 163.29 30.98
N ILE A 1243 -42.53 162.27 30.12
CA ILE A 1243 -42.10 162.34 28.71
C ILE A 1243 -43.23 162.79 27.76
N CYS A 1244 -44.45 163.10 28.24
CA CYS A 1244 -45.58 163.49 27.38
C CYS A 1244 -46.02 164.98 27.43
N SER A 1245 -45.19 165.90 27.94
CA SER A 1245 -45.49 167.34 27.84
C SER A 1245 -44.25 168.24 27.77
N SER A 1246 -43.42 168.05 26.73
CA SER A 1246 -42.59 169.08 26.08
C SER A 1246 -41.76 168.45 24.96
N CYS A 1247 -42.19 168.63 23.70
CA CYS A 1247 -41.54 168.51 22.38
C CYS A 1247 -42.61 168.00 21.39
N ASP A 1248 -43.17 168.70 20.39
CA ASP A 1248 -42.82 169.90 19.61
C ASP A 1248 -41.35 170.06 19.20
N CYS A 1249 -41.13 169.85 17.90
CA CYS A 1249 -39.99 170.25 17.06
C CYS A 1249 -38.63 169.55 17.24
N SER A 1250 -38.24 168.88 16.13
CA SER A 1250 -36.90 168.45 15.67
C SER A 1250 -36.50 167.01 15.96
#